data_AF-A0A1J5IFF3-F1
#
_entry.id   AF-A0A1J5IFF3-F1
#
_cell.length_a   1.000
_cell.length_b   1.000
_cell.length_c   1.000
_cell.angle_alpha   90.00
_cell.angle_beta   90.00
_cell.angle_gamma   90.00
#
_symmetry.space_group_name_H-M   'P 1'
#
loop_
_entity.id
_entity.type
_entity.pdbx_description
1 polymer ?
#
loop_
_entity_poly.entity_id
_entity_poly.type
_entity_poly.pdbx_seq_one_letter_code
_entity_poly.pdbx_strand_id
1 'polypeptide(L)'
;MTHIASTDSRCSESSRLFTLKAEWEPTGDQPQAIAQLVSGFRAGERAQTLLGVTGSGKTFTMAQVIAALERPTLVLAPNKTLAAQLYGEFKAFFPDSAVEYFVSYYDYYQPEAYLPQSDTYIAKDASINETIDKMRHAATRSLLERRDVVIVASVSCIYGLGSPETYHDMLLMLTVGMRIERDQVLRKLVEIQYQRTNVDLHRGTFRVRGDVLEVFPSHEEERALRIEFFGDQVDAIKEFDPLTGRAPRPLERVAIYPGSHYVTDRATLERAVRTIKIELKQRLEQFRRDGKLLEAQRLEDRTRLDLEMLQELGYCSGIENYSRHLTGRRPGQPPPTLLDYFPSDFLMFIDESHIGLPQLRGMFRGDQSRKETLVRYGFRLPSALDNRPLSFAEFTARVGQVLYVSATPGPFELAATGGRVVEQIIRPTGLADPEIEVKPADFQVDDLLGEIRRRVKSGQRVLVTTLTKRMAEDLTEYLSELGIRVRYLHADIKTLERIELIRDLRLGDYDVLVGINLLREGLDIPEVGLVAILDADNEGFLRSERSLIQTAGRAARNVDGKVIFYANQVTDSMRRAIEETGRRRSLQLTYNEAHGIVPRSISKDIPDILADYRTPQEAPAFEILAEAQAQLDLPATAALDQRIAALKEAMKQAASRLEFEKAAALRDEIKRLRRQQS
;
A
#
# COMPACT_ATOMS: atom_id res chain seq x y z
N MET A 1 -4.47 -13.08 32.80
CA MET A 1 -5.09 -14.16 33.61
C MET A 1 -6.32 -13.58 34.30
N THR A 2 -7.49 -13.77 33.68
CA THR A 2 -8.79 -13.76 34.36
C THR A 2 -9.74 -14.51 33.44
N HIS A 3 -10.26 -15.64 33.93
CA HIS A 3 -11.18 -16.52 33.23
C HIS A 3 -12.53 -15.83 33.01
N ILE A 4 -13.04 -15.83 31.77
CA ILE A 4 -14.46 -15.61 31.50
C ILE A 4 -15.07 -16.99 31.27
N ALA A 5 -16.02 -17.32 32.13
CA ALA A 5 -16.66 -18.62 32.23
C ALA A 5 -17.62 -18.88 31.07
N SER A 6 -17.64 -20.14 30.65
CA SER A 6 -18.61 -20.74 29.74
C SER A 6 -19.96 -20.94 30.43
N THR A 7 -21.04 -20.49 29.79
CA THR A 7 -22.39 -21.04 29.98
C THR A 7 -23.04 -21.20 28.62
N ASP A 8 -23.37 -22.44 28.29
CA ASP A 8 -23.88 -22.88 27.01
C ASP A 8 -25.38 -23.23 27.09
N SER A 9 -25.99 -23.38 25.91
CA SER A 9 -27.30 -23.97 25.58
C SER A 9 -28.52 -23.04 25.41
N ARG A 10 -28.73 -22.62 24.15
CA ARG A 10 -29.89 -23.04 23.32
C ARG A 10 -29.71 -22.61 21.85
N CYS A 11 -29.91 -23.57 20.93
CA CYS A 11 -29.80 -23.54 19.46
C CYS A 11 -30.14 -22.22 18.73
N SER A 12 -29.21 -21.80 17.87
CA SER A 12 -29.46 -21.43 16.46
C SER A 12 -28.18 -21.71 15.66
N GLU A 13 -28.30 -22.04 14.38
CA GLU A 13 -27.21 -22.33 13.43
C GLU A 13 -25.87 -21.67 13.79
N SER A 14 -24.80 -22.46 13.87
CA SER A 14 -23.42 -21.97 14.08
C SER A 14 -23.11 -20.88 13.06
N SER A 15 -23.23 -19.61 13.45
CA SER A 15 -22.96 -18.47 12.57
C SER A 15 -21.48 -18.52 12.20
N ARG A 16 -21.18 -18.84 10.93
CA ARG A 16 -19.80 -18.83 10.43
C ARG A 16 -19.19 -17.45 10.68
N LEU A 17 -17.95 -17.43 11.15
CA LEU A 17 -17.25 -16.19 11.47
C LEU A 17 -16.98 -15.36 10.19
N PHE A 18 -16.62 -16.03 9.11
CA PHE A 18 -16.45 -15.42 7.80
C PHE A 18 -17.50 -15.95 6.82
N THR A 19 -18.24 -15.04 6.20
CA THR A 19 -19.19 -15.38 5.13
C THR A 19 -18.61 -14.95 3.80
N LEU A 20 -18.08 -15.91 3.04
CA LEU A 20 -17.56 -15.67 1.70
C LEU A 20 -18.71 -15.51 0.70
N LYS A 21 -18.74 -14.38 -0.02
CA LYS A 21 -19.64 -14.13 -1.15
C LYS A 21 -18.85 -14.14 -2.45
N ALA A 22 -19.20 -15.05 -3.35
CA ALA A 22 -18.70 -15.10 -4.71
C ALA A 22 -19.77 -15.71 -5.62
N GLU A 23 -19.83 -15.26 -6.87
CA GLU A 23 -20.79 -15.76 -7.86
C GLU A 23 -20.36 -17.10 -8.49
N TRP A 24 -19.17 -17.58 -8.15
CA TRP A 24 -18.56 -18.78 -8.70
C TRP A 24 -18.00 -19.69 -7.61
N GLU A 25 -17.97 -20.99 -7.90
CA GLU A 25 -17.39 -22.02 -7.03
C GLU A 25 -15.91 -22.28 -7.35
N PRO A 26 -15.13 -22.93 -6.45
CA PRO A 26 -13.78 -23.38 -6.75
C PRO A 26 -13.72 -24.32 -7.97
N THR A 27 -12.85 -24.02 -8.93
CA THR A 27 -12.70 -24.79 -10.18
C THR A 27 -11.24 -25.15 -10.45
N GLY A 28 -10.99 -26.03 -11.43
CA GLY A 28 -9.63 -26.47 -11.74
C GLY A 28 -9.01 -27.24 -10.57
N ASP A 29 -7.82 -26.84 -10.18
CA ASP A 29 -7.08 -27.37 -9.04
C ASP A 29 -7.31 -26.61 -7.73
N GLN A 30 -8.13 -25.54 -7.75
CA GLN A 30 -8.49 -24.79 -6.54
C GLN A 30 -9.09 -25.67 -5.44
N PRO A 31 -10.05 -26.60 -5.70
CA PRO A 31 -10.62 -27.43 -4.63
C PRO A 31 -9.57 -28.26 -3.90
N GLN A 32 -8.65 -28.88 -4.66
CA GLN A 32 -7.57 -29.69 -4.09
C GLN A 32 -6.57 -28.81 -3.34
N ALA A 33 -6.20 -27.66 -3.89
CA ALA A 33 -5.29 -26.71 -3.25
C ALA A 33 -5.87 -26.22 -1.91
N ILE A 34 -7.14 -25.80 -1.89
CA ILE A 34 -7.85 -25.37 -0.67
C ILE A 34 -7.86 -26.51 0.36
N ALA A 35 -8.24 -27.72 -0.05
CA ALA A 35 -8.32 -28.86 0.86
C ALA A 35 -6.95 -29.20 1.50
N GLN A 36 -5.87 -29.20 0.70
CA GLN A 36 -4.52 -29.43 1.19
C GLN A 36 -4.07 -28.34 2.17
N LEU A 37 -4.25 -27.07 1.80
CA LEU A 37 -3.86 -25.93 2.64
C LEU A 37 -4.61 -25.93 3.98
N VAL A 38 -5.93 -26.14 3.95
CA VAL A 38 -6.75 -26.21 5.17
C VAL A 38 -6.34 -27.41 6.04
N SER A 39 -6.11 -28.57 5.43
CA SER A 39 -5.65 -29.76 6.15
C SER A 39 -4.28 -29.54 6.81
N GLY A 40 -3.32 -28.94 6.10
CA GLY A 40 -1.99 -28.63 6.63
C GLY A 40 -2.06 -27.67 7.82
N PHE A 41 -2.87 -26.61 7.73
CA PHE A 41 -3.03 -25.67 8.84
C PHE A 41 -3.72 -26.30 10.05
N ARG A 42 -4.76 -27.13 9.83
CA ARG A 42 -5.42 -27.88 10.92
C ARG A 42 -4.53 -28.93 11.56
N ALA A 43 -3.58 -29.50 10.81
CA ALA A 43 -2.55 -30.40 11.32
C ALA A 43 -1.43 -29.68 12.09
N GLY A 44 -1.45 -28.35 12.16
CA GLY A 44 -0.47 -27.55 12.88
C GLY A 44 0.80 -27.23 12.08
N GLU A 45 0.80 -27.41 10.75
CA GLU A 45 1.93 -27.01 9.92
C GLU A 45 2.17 -25.50 10.04
N ARG A 46 3.41 -25.10 10.39
CA ARG A 46 3.76 -23.69 10.61
C ARG A 46 3.92 -22.91 9.32
N ALA A 47 4.27 -23.57 8.22
CA ALA A 47 4.50 -22.93 6.94
C ALA A 47 3.98 -23.82 5.81
N GLN A 48 3.30 -23.20 4.86
CA GLN A 48 2.85 -23.83 3.62
C GLN A 48 3.13 -22.89 2.45
N THR A 49 3.29 -23.45 1.24
CA THR A 49 3.57 -22.68 0.03
C THR A 49 2.53 -23.03 -1.03
N LEU A 50 1.75 -22.03 -1.45
CA LEU A 50 0.89 -22.11 -2.63
C LEU A 50 1.68 -21.67 -3.87
N LEU A 51 2.07 -22.65 -4.68
CA LEU A 51 2.68 -22.42 -5.99
C LEU A 51 1.56 -22.17 -7.01
N GLY A 52 1.10 -20.91 -7.05
CA GLY A 52 -0.02 -20.51 -7.89
C GLY A 52 0.40 -19.65 -9.08
N VAL A 53 0.03 -20.07 -10.30
CA VAL A 53 0.34 -19.29 -11.52
C VAL A 53 -0.47 -18.00 -11.59
N THR A 54 -0.06 -17.06 -12.45
CA THR A 54 -0.83 -15.85 -12.71
C THR A 54 -2.16 -16.20 -13.36
N GLY A 55 -3.26 -15.65 -12.84
CA GLY A 55 -4.61 -15.89 -13.38
C GLY A 55 -5.30 -17.17 -12.91
N SER A 56 -4.68 -17.97 -12.02
CA SER A 56 -5.34 -19.16 -11.45
C SER A 56 -6.31 -18.86 -10.31
N GLY A 57 -6.51 -17.60 -9.92
CA GLY A 57 -7.42 -17.21 -8.83
C GLY A 57 -6.84 -17.41 -7.43
N LYS A 58 -5.55 -17.10 -7.23
CA LYS A 58 -4.87 -17.24 -5.93
C LYS A 58 -5.59 -16.54 -4.77
N THR A 59 -6.07 -15.31 -4.97
CA THR A 59 -6.81 -14.58 -3.93
C THR A 59 -8.10 -15.28 -3.52
N PHE A 60 -8.79 -15.90 -4.48
CA PHE A 60 -10.01 -16.67 -4.19
C PHE A 60 -9.69 -17.92 -3.37
N THR A 61 -8.61 -18.64 -3.70
CA THR A 61 -8.09 -19.74 -2.87
C THR A 61 -7.75 -19.26 -1.46
N MET A 62 -7.06 -18.12 -1.32
CA MET A 62 -6.76 -17.52 -0.02
C MET A 62 -8.05 -17.22 0.76
N ALA A 63 -9.05 -16.60 0.14
CA ALA A 63 -10.34 -16.31 0.77
C ALA A 63 -11.05 -17.60 1.23
N GLN A 64 -11.05 -18.66 0.43
CA GLN A 64 -11.62 -19.95 0.81
C GLN A 64 -10.88 -20.57 2.01
N VAL A 65 -9.55 -20.46 2.06
CA VAL A 65 -8.76 -20.93 3.20
C VAL A 65 -9.09 -20.12 4.47
N ILE A 66 -9.25 -18.79 4.37
CA ILE A 66 -9.67 -17.93 5.49
C ILE A 66 -11.05 -18.35 6.00
N ALA A 67 -12.02 -18.49 5.09
CA ALA A 67 -13.39 -18.88 5.42
C ALA A 67 -13.46 -20.28 6.06
N ALA A 68 -12.61 -21.21 5.65
CA ALA A 68 -12.57 -22.57 6.18
C ALA A 68 -11.84 -22.70 7.53
N LEU A 69 -10.93 -21.78 7.84
CA LEU A 69 -10.16 -21.78 9.09
C LEU A 69 -10.71 -20.84 10.15
N GLU A 70 -11.53 -19.87 9.77
CA GLU A 70 -12.24 -18.94 10.66
C GLU A 70 -11.33 -18.21 11.66
N ARG A 71 -10.21 -17.67 11.16
CA ARG A 71 -9.19 -17.00 11.97
C ARG A 71 -8.84 -15.61 11.43
N PRO A 72 -8.57 -14.63 12.30
CA PRO A 72 -8.04 -13.33 11.89
C PRO A 72 -6.82 -13.52 10.99
N THR A 73 -6.78 -12.80 9.88
CA THR A 73 -5.74 -13.01 8.86
C THR A 73 -5.04 -11.70 8.49
N LEU A 74 -3.72 -11.73 8.47
CA LEU A 74 -2.87 -10.67 7.95
C LEU A 74 -2.38 -11.06 6.56
N VAL A 75 -2.72 -10.29 5.54
CA VAL A 75 -2.23 -10.46 4.17
C VAL A 75 -1.17 -9.41 3.88
N LEU A 76 0.08 -9.82 3.72
CA LEU A 76 1.18 -8.94 3.36
C LEU A 76 1.34 -8.88 1.85
N ALA A 77 1.35 -7.66 1.31
CA ALA A 77 1.68 -7.37 -0.08
C ALA A 77 2.98 -6.55 -0.19
N PRO A 78 3.82 -6.80 -1.20
CA PRO A 78 5.12 -6.13 -1.37
C PRO A 78 5.03 -4.66 -1.80
N ASN A 79 3.88 -4.20 -2.30
CA ASN A 79 3.70 -2.82 -2.75
C ASN A 79 2.26 -2.32 -2.50
N LYS A 80 2.07 -0.99 -2.48
CA LYS A 80 0.77 -0.36 -2.18
C LYS A 80 -0.30 -0.66 -3.24
N THR A 81 0.08 -0.81 -4.52
CA THR A 81 -0.87 -1.08 -5.62
C THR A 81 -1.50 -2.45 -5.48
N LEU A 82 -0.69 -3.48 -5.26
CA LEU A 82 -1.16 -4.85 -5.02
C LEU A 82 -1.91 -4.96 -3.70
N ALA A 83 -1.48 -4.24 -2.65
CA ALA A 83 -2.21 -4.16 -1.40
C ALA A 83 -3.64 -3.59 -1.62
N ALA A 84 -3.79 -2.52 -2.40
CA ALA A 84 -5.09 -1.94 -2.71
C ALA A 84 -5.97 -2.89 -3.54
N GLN A 85 -5.39 -3.61 -4.50
CA GLN A 85 -6.09 -4.63 -5.29
C GLN A 85 -6.64 -5.75 -4.39
N LEU A 86 -5.78 -6.33 -3.55
CA LEU A 86 -6.16 -7.38 -2.61
C LEU A 86 -7.20 -6.88 -1.60
N TYR A 87 -7.07 -5.66 -1.10
CA TYR A 87 -8.08 -5.05 -0.22
C TYR A 87 -9.46 -4.98 -0.90
N GLY A 88 -9.52 -4.52 -2.15
CA GLY A 88 -10.75 -4.49 -2.93
C GLY A 88 -11.34 -5.90 -3.16
N GLU A 89 -10.50 -6.87 -3.54
CA GLU A 89 -10.91 -8.26 -3.74
C GLU A 89 -11.45 -8.90 -2.44
N PHE A 90 -10.73 -8.77 -1.32
CA PHE A 90 -11.17 -9.30 -0.04
C PHE A 90 -12.44 -8.62 0.46
N LYS A 91 -12.61 -7.32 0.23
CA LYS A 91 -13.83 -6.60 0.60
C LYS A 91 -15.04 -7.06 -0.19
N ALA A 92 -14.86 -7.42 -1.46
CA ALA A 92 -15.89 -8.05 -2.28
C ALA A 92 -16.20 -9.48 -1.79
N PHE A 93 -15.19 -10.26 -1.40
CA PHE A 93 -15.38 -11.62 -0.87
C PHE A 93 -16.01 -11.64 0.53
N PHE A 94 -15.72 -10.68 1.39
CA PHE A 94 -16.18 -10.62 2.77
C PHE A 94 -16.87 -9.29 3.12
N PRO A 95 -18.00 -8.96 2.49
CA PRO A 95 -18.64 -7.65 2.67
C PRO A 95 -19.24 -7.46 4.07
N ASP A 96 -19.51 -8.56 4.79
CA ASP A 96 -20.11 -8.53 6.14
C ASP A 96 -19.03 -8.63 7.25
N SER A 97 -17.77 -8.88 6.90
CA SER A 97 -16.64 -8.99 7.83
C SER A 97 -15.77 -7.72 7.81
N ALA A 98 -14.86 -7.59 8.78
CA ALA A 98 -13.95 -6.45 8.84
C ALA A 98 -12.73 -6.67 7.93
N VAL A 99 -12.86 -6.23 6.68
CA VAL A 99 -11.73 -6.15 5.74
C VAL A 99 -11.11 -4.76 5.84
N GLU A 100 -9.85 -4.73 6.24
CA GLU A 100 -9.15 -3.51 6.68
C GLU A 100 -7.85 -3.31 5.90
N TYR A 101 -7.38 -2.07 5.84
CA TYR A 101 -6.21 -1.68 5.05
C TYR A 101 -5.13 -1.01 5.92
N PHE A 102 -3.91 -1.55 5.89
CA PHE A 102 -2.81 -1.10 6.75
C PHE A 102 -1.50 -0.89 5.98
N VAL A 103 -1.34 0.31 5.43
CA VAL A 103 -0.09 0.73 4.75
C VAL A 103 0.49 1.98 5.40
N SER A 104 1.65 2.42 4.93
CA SER A 104 2.20 3.73 5.33
C SER A 104 1.21 4.83 4.95
N TYR A 105 0.78 5.59 5.95
CA TYR A 105 -0.07 6.78 5.78
C TYR A 105 0.65 7.98 5.18
N TYR A 106 1.92 7.86 4.77
CA TYR A 106 2.61 8.97 4.13
C TYR A 106 2.40 8.91 2.62
N ASP A 107 1.93 10.01 2.04
CA ASP A 107 1.91 10.24 0.59
C ASP A 107 3.33 10.54 0.11
N TYR A 108 4.03 11.38 0.86
CA TYR A 108 5.44 11.69 0.70
C TYR A 108 6.16 11.47 2.03
N TYR A 109 7.32 10.83 1.99
CA TYR A 109 8.14 10.60 3.18
C TYR A 109 9.62 10.69 2.84
N GLN A 110 10.27 11.68 3.42
CA GLN A 110 11.72 11.82 3.47
C GLN A 110 12.20 11.54 4.89
N PRO A 111 12.93 10.44 5.10
CA PRO A 111 13.45 10.12 6.42
C PRO A 111 14.53 11.12 6.84
N GLU A 112 14.64 11.33 8.14
CA GLU A 112 15.81 11.96 8.72
C GLU A 112 17.08 11.18 8.38
N ALA A 113 18.09 11.86 7.84
CA ALA A 113 19.37 11.27 7.47
C ALA A 113 20.50 12.29 7.58
N TYR A 114 21.74 11.79 7.68
CA TYR A 114 22.94 12.61 7.63
C TYR A 114 23.93 11.97 6.67
N LEU A 115 24.47 12.77 5.74
CA LEU A 115 25.44 12.36 4.74
C LEU A 115 26.83 12.89 5.13
N PRO A 116 27.72 12.06 5.71
CA PRO A 116 28.99 12.56 6.23
C PRO A 116 29.94 13.09 5.14
N GLN A 117 29.84 12.55 3.92
CA GLN A 117 30.70 12.93 2.79
C GLN A 117 30.49 14.39 2.36
N SER A 118 29.27 14.91 2.52
CA SER A 118 28.87 16.27 2.13
C SER A 118 28.47 17.13 3.32
N ASP A 119 28.69 16.65 4.56
CA ASP A 119 28.23 17.26 5.82
C ASP A 119 26.76 17.74 5.76
N THR A 120 25.89 16.98 5.09
CA THR A 120 24.51 17.40 4.82
C THR A 120 23.55 16.71 5.77
N TYR A 121 22.87 17.49 6.60
CA TYR A 121 21.73 17.03 7.38
C TYR A 121 20.43 17.15 6.56
N ILE A 122 19.70 16.06 6.47
CA ILE A 122 18.41 15.97 5.81
C ILE A 122 17.35 15.87 6.90
N ALA A 123 16.55 16.93 7.05
CA ALA A 123 15.43 16.95 7.99
C ALA A 123 14.34 15.96 7.55
N LYS A 124 13.60 15.45 8.52
CA LYS A 124 12.38 14.69 8.25
C LYS A 124 11.35 15.63 7.60
N ASP A 125 10.84 15.22 6.46
CA ASP A 125 9.73 15.91 5.79
C ASP A 125 8.72 14.85 5.33
N ALA A 126 7.45 15.09 5.59
CA ALA A 126 6.41 14.10 5.33
C ALA A 126 5.03 14.75 5.19
N SER A 127 4.22 14.18 4.30
CA SER A 127 2.81 14.50 4.17
C SER A 127 1.98 13.29 4.57
N ILE A 128 1.04 13.48 5.49
CA ILE A 128 0.14 12.42 5.96
C ILE A 128 -1.11 12.42 5.10
N ASN A 129 -1.49 11.22 4.65
CA ASN A 129 -2.75 10.92 4.00
C ASN A 129 -3.78 10.57 5.07
N GLU A 130 -4.70 11.51 5.31
CA GLU A 130 -5.75 11.38 6.31
C GLU A 130 -6.65 10.15 6.08
N THR A 131 -6.90 9.76 4.84
CA THR A 131 -7.74 8.58 4.53
C THR A 131 -7.03 7.29 4.94
N ILE A 132 -5.73 7.18 4.68
CA ILE A 132 -4.96 5.99 5.08
C ILE A 132 -4.77 5.95 6.60
N ASP A 133 -4.56 7.09 7.25
CA ASP A 133 -4.48 7.16 8.71
C ASP A 133 -5.77 6.63 9.38
N LYS A 134 -6.94 7.08 8.90
CA LYS A 134 -8.25 6.54 9.30
C LYS A 134 -8.32 5.02 9.14
N MET A 135 -7.93 4.48 7.97
CA MET A 135 -7.94 3.04 7.72
C MET A 135 -7.01 2.26 8.65
N ARG A 136 -5.87 2.83 9.04
CA ARG A 136 -4.96 2.22 10.03
C ARG A 136 -5.60 2.15 11.41
N HIS A 137 -6.30 3.21 11.82
CA HIS A 137 -7.05 3.22 13.07
C HIS A 137 -8.19 2.19 13.06
N ALA A 138 -8.94 2.10 11.96
CA ALA A 138 -9.97 1.07 11.77
C ALA A 138 -9.39 -0.35 11.89
N ALA A 139 -8.25 -0.63 11.24
CA ALA A 139 -7.57 -1.92 11.34
C ALA A 139 -7.22 -2.32 12.78
N THR A 140 -6.61 -1.41 13.55
CA THR A 140 -6.25 -1.68 14.95
C THR A 140 -7.46 -1.82 15.87
N ARG A 141 -8.52 -1.05 15.63
CA ARG A 141 -9.80 -1.15 16.34
C ARG A 141 -10.49 -2.49 16.06
N SER A 142 -10.59 -2.88 14.81
CA SER A 142 -11.24 -4.12 14.38
C SER A 142 -10.59 -5.35 15.04
N LEU A 143 -9.27 -5.37 15.20
CA LEU A 143 -8.58 -6.45 15.94
C LEU A 143 -8.93 -6.51 17.44
N LEU A 144 -9.31 -5.39 18.06
CA LEU A 144 -9.69 -5.32 19.47
C LEU A 144 -11.18 -5.63 19.69
N GLU A 145 -12.04 -5.41 18.69
CA GLU A 145 -13.49 -5.55 18.81
C GLU A 145 -14.04 -6.88 18.29
N ARG A 146 -13.40 -7.49 17.29
CA ARG A 146 -13.96 -8.66 16.59
C ARG A 146 -12.88 -9.61 16.07
N ARG A 147 -13.29 -10.84 15.69
CA ARG A 147 -12.37 -11.88 15.18
C ARG A 147 -12.45 -12.12 13.67
N ASP A 148 -13.53 -11.71 13.02
CA ASP A 148 -13.70 -11.82 11.57
C ASP A 148 -12.98 -10.68 10.84
N VAL A 149 -11.65 -10.62 11.04
CA VAL A 149 -10.80 -9.53 10.55
C VAL A 149 -9.83 -10.05 9.50
N VAL A 150 -9.81 -9.40 8.34
CA VAL A 150 -8.75 -9.57 7.32
C VAL A 150 -8.07 -8.23 7.14
N ILE A 151 -6.80 -8.11 7.51
CA ILE A 151 -6.02 -6.89 7.25
C ILE A 151 -5.10 -7.13 6.06
N VAL A 152 -5.24 -6.31 5.02
CA VAL A 152 -4.27 -6.23 3.93
C VAL A 152 -3.26 -5.14 4.25
N ALA A 153 -1.98 -5.53 4.34
CA ALA A 153 -0.91 -4.65 4.80
C ALA A 153 0.29 -4.62 3.86
N SER A 154 1.04 -3.52 3.91
CA SER A 154 2.43 -3.51 3.43
C SER A 154 3.39 -3.89 4.55
N VAL A 155 4.69 -3.79 4.30
CA VAL A 155 5.72 -3.91 5.36
C VAL A 155 5.53 -2.91 6.51
N SER A 156 4.61 -1.94 6.41
CA SER A 156 4.21 -1.12 7.56
C SER A 156 3.75 -1.94 8.77
N CYS A 157 3.27 -3.18 8.59
CA CYS A 157 2.85 -4.05 9.70
C CYS A 157 3.99 -4.44 10.66
N ILE A 158 5.25 -4.38 10.21
CA ILE A 158 6.43 -4.67 11.05
C ILE A 158 7.08 -3.42 11.65
N TYR A 159 6.52 -2.23 11.41
CA TYR A 159 6.98 -0.98 12.03
C TYR A 159 6.26 -0.72 13.36
N GLY A 160 6.90 0.11 14.18
CA GLY A 160 6.42 0.47 15.50
C GLY A 160 5.01 1.06 15.51
N LEU A 161 4.27 0.70 16.55
CA LEU A 161 3.00 1.25 17.03
C LEU A 161 3.09 1.38 18.55
N GLY A 162 2.17 2.11 19.16
CA GLY A 162 1.95 2.01 20.60
C GLY A 162 1.50 0.61 21.00
N SER A 163 1.72 0.25 22.27
CA SER A 163 1.29 -1.03 22.82
C SER A 163 -0.22 -1.20 22.72
N PRO A 164 -0.72 -2.39 22.33
CA PRO A 164 -2.16 -2.64 22.29
C PRO A 164 -2.79 -2.49 23.68
N GLU A 165 -2.07 -2.83 24.75
CA GLU A 165 -2.53 -2.64 26.13
C GLU A 165 -2.73 -1.16 26.44
N THR A 166 -1.74 -0.31 26.15
CA THR A 166 -1.85 1.15 26.35
C THR A 166 -2.92 1.76 25.48
N TYR A 167 -3.03 1.32 24.22
CA TYR A 167 -4.05 1.80 23.29
C TYR A 167 -5.47 1.47 23.79
N HIS A 168 -5.64 0.27 24.35
CA HIS A 168 -6.90 -0.18 24.96
C HIS A 168 -7.18 0.49 26.32
N ASP A 169 -6.19 0.61 27.20
CA ASP A 169 -6.36 1.21 28.54
C ASP A 169 -6.65 2.71 28.48
N MET A 170 -6.28 3.37 27.38
CA MET A 170 -6.59 4.77 27.14
C MET A 170 -7.95 4.99 26.50
N LEU A 171 -8.76 3.95 26.28
CA LEU A 171 -10.13 4.09 25.79
C LEU A 171 -10.99 4.95 26.73
N LEU A 172 -11.72 5.90 26.13
CA LEU A 172 -12.79 6.61 26.84
C LEU A 172 -14.10 5.87 26.60
N MET A 173 -14.53 5.12 27.61
CA MET A 173 -15.82 4.44 27.63
C MET A 173 -16.89 5.34 28.25
N LEU A 174 -17.98 5.57 27.53
CA LEU A 174 -19.15 6.30 28.03
C LEU A 174 -20.40 5.43 27.89
N THR A 175 -21.28 5.49 28.88
CA THR A 175 -22.54 4.74 28.90
C THR A 175 -23.65 5.65 29.39
N VAL A 176 -24.83 5.55 28.80
CA VAL A 176 -26.02 6.29 29.26
C VAL A 176 -26.27 5.97 30.75
N GLY A 177 -26.45 7.02 31.55
CA GLY A 177 -26.61 6.94 32.99
C GLY A 177 -25.31 6.99 33.81
N MET A 178 -24.14 6.96 33.18
CA MET A 178 -22.83 7.07 33.86
C MET A 178 -22.69 8.43 34.56
N ARG A 179 -22.30 8.41 35.85
CA ARG A 179 -21.96 9.63 36.60
C ARG A 179 -20.52 10.04 36.31
N ILE A 180 -20.35 11.11 35.54
CA ILE A 180 -19.06 11.69 35.18
C ILE A 180 -19.24 13.17 34.85
N GLU A 181 -18.37 14.01 35.41
CA GLU A 181 -18.35 15.44 35.09
C GLU A 181 -17.91 15.65 33.64
N ARG A 182 -18.60 16.53 32.91
CA ARG A 182 -18.24 16.88 31.52
C ARG A 182 -16.77 17.26 31.38
N ASP A 183 -16.25 18.08 32.28
CA ASP A 183 -14.87 18.58 32.21
C ASP A 183 -13.81 17.49 32.47
N GLN A 184 -14.20 16.37 33.10
CA GLN A 184 -13.35 15.17 33.18
C GLN A 184 -13.28 14.47 31.82
N VAL A 185 -14.41 14.36 31.11
CA VAL A 185 -14.47 13.82 29.75
C VAL A 185 -13.63 14.65 28.78
N LEU A 186 -13.70 16.00 28.87
CA LEU A 186 -12.89 16.89 28.02
C LEU A 186 -11.38 16.69 28.28
N ARG A 187 -10.97 16.60 29.54
CA ARG A 187 -9.58 16.32 29.92
C ARG A 187 -9.12 14.97 29.35
N LYS A 188 -9.96 13.95 29.42
CA LYS A 188 -9.66 12.63 28.85
C LYS A 188 -9.53 12.67 27.33
N LEU A 189 -10.39 13.40 26.63
CA LEU A 189 -10.30 13.58 25.17
C LEU A 189 -8.98 14.22 24.75
N VAL A 190 -8.53 15.26 25.46
CA VAL A 190 -7.21 15.87 25.22
C VAL A 190 -6.07 14.91 25.51
N GLU A 191 -6.15 14.16 26.62
CA GLU A 191 -5.16 13.13 26.97
C GLU A 191 -5.00 12.10 25.86
N ILE A 192 -6.10 11.67 25.24
CA ILE A 192 -6.12 10.70 24.15
C ILE A 192 -5.94 11.33 22.75
N GLN A 193 -5.38 12.55 22.71
CA GLN A 193 -4.96 13.29 21.51
C GLN A 193 -6.08 13.82 20.60
N TYR A 194 -7.24 14.16 21.16
CA TYR A 194 -8.24 14.92 20.43
C TYR A 194 -8.04 16.43 20.62
N GLN A 195 -8.31 17.19 19.56
CA GLN A 195 -8.19 18.64 19.60
C GLN A 195 -9.55 19.29 19.82
N ARG A 196 -9.60 20.31 20.67
CA ARG A 196 -10.81 21.11 20.85
C ARG A 196 -10.97 22.09 19.69
N THR A 197 -12.14 22.10 19.07
CA THR A 197 -12.55 23.06 18.04
C THR A 197 -13.83 23.76 18.47
N ASN A 198 -14.01 25.00 18.01
CA ASN A 198 -15.26 25.77 18.22
C ASN A 198 -16.05 25.97 16.92
N VAL A 199 -15.46 25.66 15.76
CA VAL A 199 -16.01 25.98 14.45
C VAL A 199 -16.34 24.67 13.74
N ASP A 200 -15.35 24.11 13.04
CA ASP A 200 -15.51 22.93 12.23
C ASP A 200 -15.18 21.67 13.02
N LEU A 201 -16.15 20.76 13.07
CA LEU A 201 -16.00 19.44 13.66
C LEU A 201 -15.46 18.50 12.57
N HIS A 202 -14.19 18.13 12.68
CA HIS A 202 -13.54 17.17 11.80
C HIS A 202 -12.93 16.02 12.61
N ARG A 203 -12.48 14.97 11.93
CA ARG A 203 -11.89 13.79 12.55
C ARG A 203 -10.80 14.16 13.58
N GLY A 204 -10.81 13.48 14.73
CA GLY A 204 -9.85 13.72 15.81
C GLY A 204 -10.12 14.99 16.61
N THR A 205 -11.31 15.59 16.48
CA THR A 205 -11.68 16.78 17.24
C THR A 205 -12.94 16.60 18.05
N PHE A 206 -13.13 17.51 19.02
CA PHE A 206 -14.38 17.64 19.75
C PHE A 206 -14.75 19.10 19.96
N ARG A 207 -16.04 19.37 20.12
CA ARG A 207 -16.58 20.69 20.46
C ARG A 207 -17.65 20.60 21.54
N VAL A 208 -17.85 21.69 22.26
CA VAL A 208 -18.80 21.77 23.38
C VAL A 208 -19.80 22.89 23.12
N ARG A 209 -21.09 22.59 23.30
CA ARG A 209 -22.22 23.52 23.20
C ARG A 209 -23.14 23.34 24.41
N GLY A 210 -22.92 24.13 25.47
CA GLY A 210 -23.65 23.95 26.73
C GLY A 210 -23.38 22.56 27.33
N ASP A 211 -24.43 21.78 27.52
CA ASP A 211 -24.37 20.41 28.07
C ASP A 211 -24.20 19.34 26.98
N VAL A 212 -23.95 19.74 25.74
CA VAL A 212 -23.73 18.84 24.61
C VAL A 212 -22.26 18.83 24.23
N LEU A 213 -21.66 17.64 24.26
CA LEU A 213 -20.33 17.35 23.75
C LEU A 213 -20.46 16.62 22.41
N GLU A 214 -19.85 17.15 21.37
CA GLU A 214 -19.74 16.47 20.08
C GLU A 214 -18.29 16.04 19.84
N VAL A 215 -18.08 14.77 19.51
CA VAL A 215 -16.76 14.18 19.26
C VAL A 215 -16.77 13.51 17.90
N PHE A 216 -15.73 13.72 17.09
CA PHE A 216 -15.56 13.03 15.82
C PHE A 216 -14.43 12.00 15.95
N PRO A 217 -14.75 10.70 16.11
CA PRO A 217 -13.76 9.65 16.33
C PRO A 217 -12.73 9.54 15.20
N SER A 218 -11.46 9.25 15.53
CA SER A 218 -10.36 9.18 14.55
C SER A 218 -10.42 8.05 13.52
N HIS A 219 -11.34 7.10 13.70
CA HIS A 219 -11.55 5.98 12.78
C HIS A 219 -12.82 6.12 11.91
N GLU A 220 -13.68 7.11 12.19
CA GLU A 220 -14.93 7.33 11.47
C GLU A 220 -14.75 8.31 10.30
N GLU A 221 -15.64 8.21 9.30
CA GLU A 221 -15.65 9.09 8.12
C GLU A 221 -16.87 9.99 8.06
N GLU A 222 -18.04 9.47 8.43
CA GLU A 222 -19.32 10.18 8.29
C GLU A 222 -20.05 10.33 9.62
N ARG A 223 -19.57 9.69 10.69
CA ARG A 223 -20.30 9.55 11.94
C ARG A 223 -19.56 10.24 13.08
N ALA A 224 -20.21 11.23 13.65
CA ALA A 224 -19.80 11.87 14.89
C ALA A 224 -20.70 11.40 16.04
N LEU A 225 -20.20 11.57 17.25
CA LEU A 225 -20.88 11.24 18.49
C LEU A 225 -21.36 12.52 19.15
N ARG A 226 -22.62 12.55 19.57
CA ARG A 226 -23.21 13.58 20.42
C ARG A 226 -23.52 12.97 21.77
N ILE A 227 -22.90 13.50 22.81
CA ILE A 227 -23.05 13.09 24.21
C ILE A 227 -23.72 14.23 24.95
N GLU A 228 -24.93 13.99 25.44
CA GLU A 228 -25.75 14.96 26.17
C GLU A 228 -25.59 14.68 27.67
N PHE A 229 -25.32 15.73 28.46
CA PHE A 229 -25.14 15.67 29.91
C PHE A 229 -26.34 16.30 30.64
N PHE A 230 -26.68 15.76 31.81
CA PHE A 230 -27.57 16.38 32.77
C PHE A 230 -26.85 16.50 34.12
N GLY A 231 -26.28 17.68 34.39
CA GLY A 231 -25.31 17.85 35.47
C GLY A 231 -24.09 16.95 35.25
N ASP A 232 -23.78 16.09 36.23
CA ASP A 232 -22.63 15.17 36.19
C ASP A 232 -23.03 13.75 35.76
N GLN A 233 -24.01 13.64 34.86
CA GLN A 233 -24.50 12.37 34.34
C GLN A 233 -24.65 12.41 32.82
N VAL A 234 -24.24 11.34 32.13
CA VAL A 234 -24.53 11.16 30.70
C VAL A 234 -26.01 10.82 30.53
N ASP A 235 -26.78 11.70 29.92
CA ASP A 235 -28.22 11.56 29.71
C ASP A 235 -28.54 10.80 28.41
N ALA A 236 -27.84 11.11 27.32
CA ALA A 236 -28.01 10.43 26.05
C ALA A 236 -26.71 10.38 25.24
N ILE A 237 -26.55 9.32 24.45
CA ILE A 237 -25.48 9.19 23.46
C ILE A 237 -26.15 8.95 22.10
N LYS A 238 -25.75 9.74 21.10
CA LYS A 238 -26.33 9.73 19.76
C LYS A 238 -25.22 9.73 18.71
N GLU A 239 -25.32 8.87 17.72
CA GLU A 239 -24.51 8.91 16.50
C GLU A 239 -25.22 9.81 15.48
N PHE A 240 -24.51 10.75 14.86
CA PHE A 240 -25.08 11.66 13.86
C PHE A 240 -24.08 11.97 12.74
N ASP A 241 -24.60 12.40 11.60
CA ASP A 241 -23.78 12.85 10.47
C ASP A 241 -23.54 14.38 10.57
N PRO A 242 -22.27 14.84 10.70
CA PRO A 242 -21.96 16.26 10.86
C PRO A 242 -22.18 17.09 9.59
N LEU A 243 -22.29 16.45 8.42
CA LEU A 243 -22.50 17.11 7.12
C LEU A 243 -23.99 17.13 6.75
N THR A 244 -24.68 16.00 6.83
CA THR A 244 -26.05 15.87 6.31
C THR A 244 -27.13 16.16 7.35
N GLY A 245 -26.81 16.14 8.64
CA GLY A 245 -27.79 16.34 9.72
C GLY A 245 -28.86 15.24 9.77
N ARG A 246 -28.58 14.06 9.19
CA ARG A 246 -29.45 12.87 9.27
C ARG A 246 -29.84 12.58 10.72
N ALA A 247 -31.04 12.03 10.88
CA ALA A 247 -31.63 11.77 12.19
C ALA A 247 -30.67 10.97 13.08
N PRO A 248 -30.31 11.47 14.28
CA PRO A 248 -29.35 10.81 15.13
C PRO A 248 -29.82 9.42 15.58
N ARG A 249 -28.93 8.43 15.54
CA ARG A 249 -29.18 7.08 16.06
C ARG A 249 -28.79 7.02 17.54
N PRO A 250 -29.69 6.64 18.46
CA PRO A 250 -29.33 6.50 19.87
C PRO A 250 -28.41 5.30 20.10
N LEU A 251 -27.46 5.46 21.03
CA LEU A 251 -26.54 4.42 21.49
C LEU A 251 -26.63 4.31 23.02
N GLU A 252 -26.55 3.09 23.56
CA GLU A 252 -26.50 2.88 25.01
C GLU A 252 -25.10 3.11 25.59
N ARG A 253 -24.06 2.80 24.80
CA ARG A 253 -22.65 2.95 25.17
C ARG A 253 -21.80 3.26 23.95
N VAL A 254 -20.64 3.87 24.18
CA VAL A 254 -19.64 4.13 23.14
C VAL A 254 -18.22 4.02 23.68
N ALA A 255 -17.31 3.56 22.82
CA ALA A 255 -15.88 3.53 23.05
C ALA A 255 -15.20 4.56 22.15
N ILE A 256 -14.51 5.54 22.72
CA ILE A 256 -13.74 6.53 21.98
C ILE A 256 -12.26 6.15 22.06
N TYR A 257 -11.73 5.70 20.93
CA TYR A 257 -10.34 5.28 20.77
C TYR A 257 -9.39 6.47 20.69
N PRO A 258 -8.13 6.33 21.14
CA PRO A 258 -7.14 7.41 21.03
C PRO A 258 -6.91 7.87 19.59
N GLY A 259 -6.73 9.19 19.44
CA GLY A 259 -6.56 9.84 18.14
C GLY A 259 -5.16 9.70 17.53
N SER A 260 -4.28 8.93 18.16
CA SER A 260 -2.97 8.57 17.65
C SER A 260 -2.63 7.14 18.08
N HIS A 261 -1.78 6.44 17.34
CA HIS A 261 -1.22 5.16 17.79
C HIS A 261 -0.11 5.31 18.84
N TYR A 262 0.39 6.53 19.11
CA TYR A 262 1.52 6.78 20.01
C TYR A 262 1.13 7.49 21.31
N VAL A 263 -0.08 7.24 21.81
CA VAL A 263 -0.54 7.86 23.06
C VAL A 263 0.12 7.18 24.27
N THR A 264 0.50 8.00 25.24
CA THR A 264 1.19 7.58 26.47
C THR A 264 0.61 8.36 27.65
N ASP A 265 0.43 7.70 28.80
CA ASP A 265 -0.02 8.38 30.02
C ASP A 265 1.07 9.29 30.62
N ARG A 266 0.65 10.20 31.51
CA ARG A 266 1.55 11.19 32.13
C ARG A 266 2.65 10.54 32.98
N ALA A 267 2.34 9.49 33.73
CA ALA A 267 3.30 8.82 34.61
C ALA A 267 4.44 8.16 33.80
N THR A 268 4.08 7.59 32.66
CA THR A 268 4.97 6.95 31.70
C THR A 268 5.84 8.00 31.01
N LEU A 269 5.29 9.14 30.64
CA LEU A 269 6.03 10.27 30.09
C LEU A 269 7.09 10.79 31.08
N GLU A 270 6.72 10.98 32.35
CA GLU A 270 7.64 11.41 33.42
C GLU A 270 8.75 10.38 33.68
N ARG A 271 8.44 9.08 33.58
CA ARG A 271 9.44 8.00 33.61
C ARG A 271 10.39 8.12 32.40
N ALA A 272 9.85 8.27 31.19
CA ALA A 272 10.63 8.35 29.97
C ALA A 272 11.58 9.56 29.96
N VAL A 273 11.10 10.74 30.37
CA VAL A 273 11.93 11.95 30.51
C VAL A 273 13.14 11.71 31.42
N ARG A 274 12.93 11.04 32.57
CA ARG A 274 14.03 10.70 33.48
C ARG A 274 15.05 9.76 32.84
N THR A 275 14.60 8.71 32.16
CA THR A 275 15.51 7.74 31.53
C THR A 275 16.24 8.33 30.32
N ILE A 276 15.61 9.24 29.56
CA ILE A 276 16.25 9.99 28.47
C ILE A 276 17.37 10.89 29.02
N LYS A 277 17.12 11.62 30.12
CA LYS A 277 18.14 12.47 30.76
C LYS A 277 19.38 11.67 31.20
N ILE A 278 19.17 10.45 31.72
CA ILE A 278 20.26 9.54 32.11
C ILE A 278 21.08 9.11 30.88
N GLU A 279 20.42 8.64 29.81
CA GLU A 279 21.11 8.21 28.59
C GLU A 279 21.85 9.36 27.91
N LEU A 280 21.25 10.56 27.87
CA LEU A 280 21.88 11.77 27.36
C LEU A 280 23.17 12.06 28.09
N LYS A 281 23.14 12.10 29.44
CA LYS A 281 24.34 12.36 30.24
C LYS A 281 25.47 11.36 29.93
N GLN A 282 25.15 10.07 29.89
CA GLN A 282 26.12 9.02 29.59
C GLN A 282 26.72 9.19 28.19
N ARG A 283 25.89 9.50 27.18
CA ARG A 283 26.34 9.68 25.80
C ARG A 283 27.19 10.94 25.62
N LEU A 284 26.86 12.02 26.31
CA LEU A 284 27.65 13.26 26.28
C LEU A 284 29.03 13.07 26.92
N GLU A 285 29.10 12.35 28.06
CA GLU A 285 30.38 12.01 28.68
C GLU A 285 31.25 11.16 27.75
N GLN A 286 30.67 10.18 27.05
CA GLN A 286 31.39 9.39 26.06
C GLN A 286 31.94 10.28 24.93
N PHE A 287 31.11 11.11 24.30
CA PHE A 287 31.56 11.98 23.22
C PHE A 287 32.65 12.97 23.64
N ARG A 288 32.54 13.55 24.85
CA ARG A 288 33.57 14.45 25.39
C ARG A 288 34.90 13.73 25.64
N ARG A 289 34.87 12.48 26.14
CA ARG A 289 36.08 11.64 26.29
C ARG A 289 36.70 11.27 24.94
N ASP A 290 35.87 11.03 23.93
CA ASP A 290 36.31 10.67 22.57
C ASP A 290 36.76 11.90 21.73
N GLY A 291 36.76 13.12 22.30
CA GLY A 291 37.09 14.36 21.57
C GLY A 291 36.04 14.84 20.58
N LYS A 292 34.84 14.25 20.60
CA LYS A 292 33.70 14.54 19.69
C LYS A 292 32.83 15.68 20.23
N LEU A 293 33.42 16.87 20.34
CA LEU A 293 32.79 18.02 20.99
C LEU A 293 31.58 18.56 20.19
N LEU A 294 31.66 18.55 18.86
CA LEU A 294 30.58 19.01 17.99
C LEU A 294 29.35 18.10 18.08
N GLU A 295 29.56 16.78 18.06
CA GLU A 295 28.51 15.78 18.22
C GLU A 295 27.88 15.85 19.61
N ALA A 296 28.68 16.11 20.66
CA ALA A 296 28.17 16.31 22.01
C ALA A 296 27.25 17.53 22.09
N GLN A 297 27.69 18.68 21.57
CA GLN A 297 26.89 19.90 21.58
C GLN A 297 25.58 19.71 20.78
N ARG A 298 25.67 19.17 19.57
CA ARG A 298 24.52 18.88 18.71
C ARG A 298 23.49 17.98 19.39
N LEU A 299 23.95 16.92 20.06
CA LEU A 299 23.07 15.98 20.76
C LEU A 299 22.42 16.65 21.97
N GLU A 300 23.19 17.43 22.72
CA GLU A 300 22.73 18.12 23.93
C GLU A 300 21.62 19.12 23.61
N ASP A 301 21.84 20.03 22.65
CA ASP A 301 20.90 21.07 22.27
C ASP A 301 19.57 20.47 21.80
N ARG A 302 19.64 19.50 20.88
CA ARG A 302 18.45 18.84 20.33
C ARG A 302 17.67 18.05 21.38
N THR A 303 18.36 17.24 22.19
CA THR A 303 17.67 16.39 23.17
C THR A 303 17.04 17.23 24.28
N ARG A 304 17.65 18.35 24.68
CA ARG A 304 17.07 19.26 25.68
C ARG A 304 15.81 19.93 25.15
N LEU A 305 15.80 20.40 23.90
CA LEU A 305 14.60 20.95 23.27
C LEU A 305 13.48 19.91 23.22
N ASP A 306 13.77 18.68 22.79
CA ASP A 306 12.78 17.60 22.75
C ASP A 306 12.22 17.30 24.15
N LEU A 307 13.08 17.29 25.19
CA LEU A 307 12.68 17.08 26.58
C LEU A 307 11.78 18.21 27.12
N GLU A 308 12.08 19.47 26.81
CA GLU A 308 11.24 20.61 27.18
C GLU A 308 9.85 20.48 26.55
N MET A 309 9.79 20.17 25.26
CA MET A 309 8.53 19.96 24.54
C MET A 309 7.72 18.79 25.12
N LEU A 310 8.36 17.67 25.44
CA LEU A 310 7.70 16.55 26.11
C LEU A 310 7.14 16.96 27.48
N GLN A 311 7.85 17.74 28.28
CA GLN A 311 7.40 18.15 29.61
C GLN A 311 6.23 19.14 29.58
N GLU A 312 6.24 20.09 28.64
CA GLU A 312 5.22 21.16 28.54
C GLU A 312 3.97 20.72 27.76
N LEU A 313 4.17 20.03 26.62
CA LEU A 313 3.09 19.72 25.68
C LEU A 313 2.69 18.24 25.67
N GLY A 314 3.46 17.37 26.31
CA GLY A 314 3.26 15.91 26.24
C GLY A 314 3.71 15.28 24.92
N TYR A 315 4.26 16.07 23.99
CA TYR A 315 4.66 15.64 22.65
C TYR A 315 5.84 16.46 22.12
N CYS A 316 6.66 15.87 21.26
CA CYS A 316 7.72 16.56 20.51
C CYS A 316 7.79 16.04 19.05
N SER A 317 8.34 16.84 18.14
CA SER A 317 8.57 16.37 16.78
C SER A 317 9.58 15.22 16.76
N GLY A 318 9.24 14.12 16.11
CA GLY A 318 10.09 12.94 16.09
C GLY A 318 10.06 12.12 17.39
N ILE A 319 8.97 12.22 18.17
CA ILE A 319 8.75 11.48 19.44
C ILE A 319 9.01 9.97 19.30
N GLU A 320 8.81 9.40 18.10
CA GLU A 320 9.05 8.00 17.83
C GLU A 320 10.51 7.58 18.13
N ASN A 321 11.47 8.50 18.04
CA ASN A 321 12.87 8.23 18.37
C ASN A 321 13.10 7.92 19.87
N TYR A 322 12.12 8.24 20.72
CA TYR A 322 12.11 7.93 22.15
C TYR A 322 11.21 6.73 22.49
N SER A 323 10.71 5.99 21.51
CA SER A 323 9.72 4.91 21.70
C SER A 323 10.13 3.86 22.72
N ARG A 324 11.42 3.50 22.81
CA ARG A 324 11.92 2.59 23.86
C ARG A 324 11.70 3.14 25.27
N HIS A 325 12.00 4.42 25.48
CA HIS A 325 11.84 5.06 26.79
C HIS A 325 10.37 5.15 27.17
N LEU A 326 9.53 5.53 26.21
CA LEU A 326 8.07 5.60 26.35
C LEU A 326 7.47 4.23 26.68
N THR A 327 7.83 3.18 25.94
CA THR A 327 7.33 1.82 26.19
C THR A 327 7.96 1.13 27.41
N GLY A 328 9.11 1.61 27.89
CA GLY A 328 9.84 0.98 29.00
C GLY A 328 10.50 -0.35 28.63
N ARG A 329 10.64 -0.65 27.34
CA ARG A 329 11.32 -1.85 26.85
C ARG A 329 12.83 -1.80 27.08
N ARG A 330 13.47 -2.96 27.09
CA ARG A 330 14.92 -3.09 27.26
C ARG A 330 15.66 -2.65 25.98
N PRO A 331 16.91 -2.16 26.08
CA PRO A 331 17.74 -1.92 24.90
C PRO A 331 17.79 -3.13 23.97
N GLY A 332 17.71 -2.88 22.67
CA GLY A 332 17.64 -3.91 21.63
C GLY A 332 16.25 -4.46 21.36
N GLN A 333 15.24 -4.23 22.21
CA GLN A 333 13.87 -4.67 21.95
C GLN A 333 13.15 -3.69 21.02
N PRO A 334 12.44 -4.17 19.97
CA PRO A 334 11.70 -3.31 19.08
C PRO A 334 10.45 -2.76 19.77
N PRO A 335 9.83 -1.68 19.26
CA PRO A 335 8.48 -1.28 19.66
C PRO A 335 7.46 -2.38 19.35
N PRO A 336 6.26 -2.33 19.97
CA PRO A 336 5.11 -3.09 19.51
C PRO A 336 4.82 -2.82 18.03
N THR A 337 4.27 -3.79 17.30
CA THR A 337 3.87 -3.64 15.89
C THR A 337 2.46 -4.15 15.68
N LEU A 338 1.94 -4.08 14.44
CA LEU A 338 0.61 -4.61 14.15
C LEU A 338 0.48 -6.10 14.51
N LEU A 339 1.57 -6.87 14.40
CA LEU A 339 1.58 -8.29 14.75
C LEU A 339 1.25 -8.52 16.24
N ASP A 340 1.60 -7.57 17.12
CA ASP A 340 1.30 -7.68 18.55
C ASP A 340 -0.18 -7.37 18.87
N TYR A 341 -0.95 -6.80 17.92
CA TYR A 341 -2.40 -6.59 18.05
C TYR A 341 -3.23 -7.82 17.64
N PHE A 342 -2.64 -8.75 16.88
CA PHE A 342 -3.32 -9.97 16.48
C PHE A 342 -3.38 -10.97 17.64
N PRO A 343 -4.47 -11.77 17.74
CA PRO A 343 -4.50 -12.89 18.66
C PRO A 343 -3.45 -13.95 18.26
N SER A 344 -3.01 -14.76 19.22
CA SER A 344 -1.90 -15.72 19.03
C SER A 344 -2.12 -16.76 17.93
N ASP A 345 -3.38 -17.02 17.57
CA ASP A 345 -3.79 -17.95 16.52
C ASP A 345 -4.09 -17.25 15.19
N PHE A 346 -3.62 -16.04 14.92
CA PHE A 346 -3.84 -15.46 13.58
C PHE A 346 -3.14 -16.24 12.46
N LEU A 347 -3.59 -16.04 11.23
CA LEU A 347 -2.94 -16.54 10.01
C LEU A 347 -2.19 -15.41 9.31
N MET A 348 -1.03 -15.71 8.75
CA MET A 348 -0.31 -14.75 7.89
C MET A 348 -0.21 -15.27 6.47
N PHE A 349 -0.69 -14.51 5.50
CA PHE A 349 -0.46 -14.80 4.09
C PHE A 349 0.52 -13.78 3.53
N ILE A 350 1.50 -14.24 2.76
CA ILE A 350 2.46 -13.37 2.09
C ILE A 350 2.27 -13.53 0.59
N ASP A 351 1.62 -12.54 -0.02
CA ASP A 351 1.46 -12.50 -1.46
C ASP A 351 2.75 -12.06 -2.14
N GLU A 352 3.01 -12.63 -3.30
CA GLU A 352 4.28 -12.53 -4.02
C GLU A 352 5.50 -12.70 -3.08
N SER A 353 5.51 -13.80 -2.33
CA SER A 353 6.46 -14.06 -1.23
C SER A 353 7.93 -13.90 -1.61
N HIS A 354 8.28 -14.25 -2.85
CA HIS A 354 9.62 -14.12 -3.42
C HIS A 354 10.12 -12.66 -3.49
N ILE A 355 9.24 -11.66 -3.44
CA ILE A 355 9.55 -10.23 -3.27
C ILE A 355 9.31 -9.79 -1.83
N GLY A 356 8.16 -10.16 -1.25
CA GLY A 356 7.76 -9.72 0.08
C GLY A 356 8.76 -10.09 1.18
N LEU A 357 9.33 -11.31 1.13
CA LEU A 357 10.29 -11.79 2.13
C LEU A 357 11.65 -11.07 2.06
N PRO A 358 12.31 -10.91 0.89
CA PRO A 358 13.49 -10.06 0.78
C PRO A 358 13.24 -8.62 1.25
N GLN A 359 12.08 -8.05 0.91
CA GLN A 359 11.71 -6.69 1.33
C GLN A 359 11.62 -6.59 2.85
N LEU A 360 10.89 -7.50 3.52
CA LEU A 360 10.80 -7.58 4.99
C LEU A 360 12.19 -7.63 5.64
N ARG A 361 13.09 -8.46 5.11
CA ARG A 361 14.48 -8.58 5.61
C ARG A 361 15.26 -7.27 5.46
N GLY A 362 15.06 -6.57 4.36
CA GLY A 362 15.76 -5.32 4.03
C GLY A 362 15.39 -4.17 4.96
N MET A 363 14.14 -4.10 5.44
CA MET A 363 13.63 -2.97 6.22
C MET A 363 14.47 -2.67 7.47
N PHE A 364 14.79 -3.69 8.27
CA PHE A 364 15.61 -3.53 9.47
C PHE A 364 17.04 -3.04 9.15
N ARG A 365 17.69 -3.62 8.14
CA ARG A 365 19.08 -3.27 7.81
C ARG A 365 19.19 -1.84 7.27
N GLY A 366 18.25 -1.44 6.42
CA GLY A 366 18.19 -0.07 5.90
C GLY A 366 17.95 0.96 7.00
N ASP A 367 17.03 0.67 7.92
CA ASP A 367 16.74 1.56 9.06
C ASP A 367 17.94 1.69 10.01
N GLN A 368 18.58 0.57 10.38
CA GLN A 368 19.78 0.56 11.22
C GLN A 368 20.91 1.38 10.60
N SER A 369 21.27 1.12 9.34
CA SER A 369 22.37 1.82 8.67
C SER A 369 22.17 3.34 8.65
N ARG A 370 20.93 3.80 8.37
CA ARG A 370 20.58 5.23 8.40
C ARG A 370 20.73 5.82 9.80
N LYS A 371 20.20 5.14 10.82
CA LYS A 371 20.17 5.65 12.19
C LYS A 371 21.51 5.55 12.92
N GLU A 372 22.32 4.53 12.64
CA GLU A 372 23.68 4.41 13.16
C GLU A 372 24.51 5.65 12.78
N THR A 373 24.33 6.15 11.56
CA THR A 373 24.99 7.38 11.12
C THR A 373 24.50 8.59 11.93
N LEU A 374 23.19 8.75 12.14
CA LEU A 374 22.64 9.83 12.98
C LEU A 374 23.19 9.77 14.42
N VAL A 375 23.25 8.58 15.01
CA VAL A 375 23.74 8.35 16.39
C VAL A 375 25.25 8.58 16.50
N ARG A 376 26.01 8.16 15.48
CA ARG A 376 27.46 8.35 15.43
C ARG A 376 27.84 9.82 15.40
N TYR A 377 27.07 10.65 14.70
CA TYR A 377 27.30 12.08 14.53
C TYR A 377 26.44 12.96 15.45
N GLY A 378 25.89 12.40 16.54
CA GLY A 378 25.23 13.19 17.58
C GLY A 378 23.89 13.84 17.19
N PHE A 379 23.21 13.37 16.15
CA PHE A 379 21.86 13.84 15.80
C PHE A 379 20.76 13.16 16.63
N ARG A 380 21.01 11.95 17.14
CA ARG A 380 20.07 11.16 17.95
C ARG A 380 20.79 10.36 19.03
N LEU A 381 20.06 10.03 20.11
CA LEU A 381 20.53 9.12 21.15
C LEU A 381 20.64 7.68 20.63
N PRO A 382 21.47 6.81 21.26
CA PRO A 382 21.55 5.39 20.92
C PRO A 382 20.19 4.67 20.95
N SER A 383 19.30 5.04 21.89
CA SER A 383 17.92 4.58 21.95
C SER A 383 17.09 4.76 20.68
N ALA A 384 17.44 5.70 19.81
CA ALA A 384 16.75 5.88 18.54
C ALA A 384 16.89 4.66 17.61
N LEU A 385 17.94 3.85 17.78
CA LEU A 385 18.14 2.57 17.08
C LEU A 385 17.11 1.52 17.51
N ASP A 386 16.55 1.64 18.71
CA ASP A 386 15.54 0.73 19.23
C ASP A 386 14.14 1.07 18.67
N ASN A 387 13.93 2.27 18.14
CA ASN A 387 12.76 2.60 17.33
C ASN A 387 12.92 2.05 15.90
N ARG A 388 12.63 0.78 15.67
CA ARG A 388 12.98 0.13 14.40
C ARG A 388 11.89 -0.83 13.97
N PRO A 389 11.83 -1.20 12.68
CA PRO A 389 11.03 -2.35 12.29
C PRO A 389 11.60 -3.64 12.90
N LEU A 390 10.77 -4.69 12.91
CA LEU A 390 11.21 -6.02 13.32
C LEU A 390 12.36 -6.51 12.43
N SER A 391 13.36 -7.13 13.05
CA SER A 391 14.29 -7.98 12.31
C SER A 391 13.57 -9.22 11.79
N PHE A 392 14.14 -9.88 10.79
CA PHE A 392 13.51 -11.06 10.20
C PHE A 392 13.30 -12.20 11.22
N ALA A 393 14.24 -12.38 12.15
CA ALA A 393 14.12 -13.39 13.21
C ALA A 393 13.00 -13.06 14.21
N GLU A 394 12.84 -11.78 14.56
CA GLU A 394 11.75 -11.31 15.42
C GLU A 394 10.38 -11.41 14.76
N PHE A 395 10.33 -11.21 13.44
CA PHE A 395 9.15 -11.42 12.63
C PHE A 395 8.76 -12.91 12.60
N THR A 396 9.68 -13.81 12.23
CA THR A 396 9.38 -15.25 12.18
C THR A 396 9.04 -15.84 13.54
N ALA A 397 9.55 -15.27 14.64
CA ALA A 397 9.19 -15.69 15.99
C ALA A 397 7.74 -15.32 16.38
N ARG A 398 7.20 -14.22 15.83
CA ARG A 398 5.82 -13.76 16.11
C ARG A 398 4.78 -14.41 15.19
N VAL A 399 5.19 -14.80 13.98
CA VAL A 399 4.29 -15.44 13.02
C VAL A 399 4.11 -16.91 13.39
N GLY A 400 2.88 -17.28 13.75
CA GLY A 400 2.53 -18.65 14.14
C GLY A 400 2.46 -19.60 12.95
N GLN A 401 1.50 -19.34 12.05
CA GLN A 401 1.26 -20.10 10.82
C GLN A 401 1.23 -19.17 9.61
N VAL A 402 1.94 -19.54 8.54
CA VAL A 402 2.11 -18.71 7.35
C VAL A 402 1.83 -19.47 6.04
N LEU A 403 1.16 -18.79 5.11
CA LEU A 403 1.02 -19.20 3.71
C LEU A 403 1.88 -18.30 2.83
N TYR A 404 2.87 -18.88 2.17
CA TYR A 404 3.61 -18.21 1.10
C TYR A 404 2.87 -18.38 -0.22
N VAL A 405 2.58 -17.30 -0.91
CA VAL A 405 1.84 -17.32 -2.17
C VAL A 405 2.74 -16.76 -3.26
N SER A 406 3.08 -17.58 -4.27
CA SER A 406 3.88 -17.14 -5.40
C SER A 406 3.84 -18.11 -6.57
N ALA A 407 3.95 -17.59 -7.80
CA ALA A 407 4.20 -18.42 -8.99
C ALA A 407 5.65 -18.96 -9.07
N THR A 408 6.57 -18.33 -8.33
CA THR A 408 8.00 -18.62 -8.36
C THR A 408 8.60 -18.51 -6.94
N PRO A 409 8.27 -19.44 -6.02
CA PRO A 409 8.75 -19.39 -4.64
C PRO A 409 10.27 -19.19 -4.53
N GLY A 410 10.68 -18.38 -3.56
CA GLY A 410 12.08 -18.15 -3.24
C GLY A 410 12.72 -19.33 -2.46
N PRO A 411 14.05 -19.26 -2.22
CA PRO A 411 14.74 -20.33 -1.51
C PRO A 411 14.30 -20.49 -0.05
N PHE A 412 13.82 -19.40 0.57
CA PHE A 412 13.40 -19.44 1.97
C PHE A 412 12.08 -20.18 2.13
N GLU A 413 11.13 -19.91 1.24
CA GLU A 413 9.81 -20.54 1.24
C GLU A 413 9.95 -22.05 1.08
N LEU A 414 10.75 -22.47 0.09
CA LEU A 414 11.04 -23.89 -0.16
C LEU A 414 11.76 -24.53 1.03
N ALA A 415 12.74 -23.85 1.64
CA ALA A 415 13.39 -24.37 2.83
C ALA A 415 12.42 -24.50 4.03
N ALA A 416 11.54 -23.51 4.22
CA ALA A 416 10.57 -23.47 5.31
C ALA A 416 9.50 -24.57 5.20
N THR A 417 9.18 -25.02 3.99
CA THR A 417 8.20 -26.11 3.76
C THR A 417 8.83 -27.48 3.50
N GLY A 418 10.16 -27.59 3.59
CA GLY A 418 10.89 -28.82 3.25
C GLY A 418 10.76 -29.22 1.78
N GLY A 419 10.58 -28.23 0.90
CA GLY A 419 10.39 -28.40 -0.54
C GLY A 419 8.95 -28.70 -0.95
N ARG A 420 8.03 -28.93 -0.01
CA ARG A 420 6.62 -29.20 -0.32
C ARG A 420 5.92 -27.94 -0.79
N VAL A 421 5.17 -28.07 -1.89
CA VAL A 421 4.34 -27.00 -2.46
C VAL A 421 2.96 -27.55 -2.78
N VAL A 422 1.94 -26.72 -2.60
CA VAL A 422 0.59 -26.95 -3.11
C VAL A 422 0.49 -26.25 -4.45
N GLU A 423 0.37 -27.01 -5.54
CA GLU A 423 0.30 -26.44 -6.89
C GLU A 423 -1.11 -25.94 -7.22
N GLN A 424 -1.19 -24.78 -7.87
CA GLN A 424 -2.40 -24.21 -8.46
C GLN A 424 -2.08 -23.59 -9.84
N ILE A 425 -1.99 -24.46 -10.84
CA ILE A 425 -1.60 -24.20 -12.22
C ILE A 425 -2.80 -24.11 -13.18
N ILE A 426 -3.95 -24.71 -12.86
CA ILE A 426 -5.12 -24.71 -13.74
C ILE A 426 -5.87 -23.38 -13.60
N ARG A 427 -6.13 -22.72 -14.74
CA ARG A 427 -6.92 -21.48 -14.76
C ARG A 427 -8.41 -21.80 -14.93
N PRO A 428 -9.32 -21.13 -14.20
CA PRO A 428 -10.76 -21.33 -14.36
C PRO A 428 -11.26 -21.17 -15.80
N THR A 429 -10.63 -20.30 -16.59
CA THR A 429 -10.99 -20.05 -17.99
C THR A 429 -10.38 -21.02 -19.00
N GLY A 430 -9.62 -22.02 -18.54
CA GLY A 430 -8.89 -22.96 -19.40
C GLY A 430 -7.67 -22.35 -20.11
N LEU A 431 -7.30 -21.10 -19.82
CA LEU A 431 -6.11 -20.49 -20.42
C LEU A 431 -4.84 -21.26 -20.02
N ALA A 432 -4.02 -21.60 -21.02
CA ALA A 432 -2.75 -22.26 -20.83
C ALA A 432 -1.58 -21.26 -20.76
N ASP A 433 -0.47 -21.69 -20.15
CA ASP A 433 0.80 -20.98 -20.20
C ASP A 433 1.25 -20.82 -21.67
N PRO A 434 1.86 -19.68 -22.02
CA PRO A 434 2.15 -19.34 -23.41
C PRO A 434 3.25 -20.25 -23.99
N GLU A 435 3.23 -20.38 -25.30
CA GLU A 435 4.35 -21.00 -26.02
C GLU A 435 5.58 -20.07 -25.98
N ILE A 436 6.75 -20.63 -25.67
CA ILE A 436 8.03 -19.90 -25.69
C ILE A 436 8.82 -20.34 -26.91
N GLU A 437 9.14 -19.37 -27.77
CA GLU A 437 10.05 -19.55 -28.90
C GLU A 437 11.38 -18.85 -28.62
N VAL A 438 12.50 -19.50 -28.96
CA VAL A 438 13.83 -18.88 -28.89
C VAL A 438 14.29 -18.51 -30.29
N LYS A 439 14.65 -17.24 -30.50
CA LYS A 439 15.13 -16.72 -31.79
C LYS A 439 16.52 -16.07 -31.65
N PRO A 440 17.34 -16.03 -32.71
CA PRO A 440 18.65 -15.36 -32.69
C PRO A 440 18.54 -13.87 -32.32
N ALA A 441 19.49 -13.38 -31.53
CA ALA A 441 19.53 -11.98 -31.10
C ALA A 441 20.09 -11.03 -32.17
N ASP A 442 20.82 -11.54 -33.17
CA ASP A 442 21.57 -10.75 -34.16
C ASP A 442 20.69 -9.74 -34.93
N PHE A 443 19.44 -10.12 -35.22
CA PHE A 443 18.46 -9.28 -35.92
C PHE A 443 17.16 -9.13 -35.10
N GLN A 444 17.28 -9.12 -33.77
CA GLN A 444 16.11 -9.15 -32.86
C GLN A 444 15.12 -8.00 -33.09
N VAL A 445 15.61 -6.80 -33.41
CA VAL A 445 14.75 -5.62 -33.61
C VAL A 445 13.90 -5.74 -34.87
N ASP A 446 14.48 -6.22 -35.97
CA ASP A 446 13.78 -6.39 -37.25
C ASP A 446 12.72 -7.49 -37.18
N ASP A 447 13.06 -8.64 -36.59
CA ASP A 447 12.09 -9.71 -36.35
C ASP A 447 10.97 -9.25 -35.41
N LEU A 448 11.32 -8.55 -34.32
CA LEU A 448 10.35 -7.99 -33.38
C LEU A 448 9.38 -7.03 -34.07
N LEU A 449 9.84 -6.16 -34.96
CA LEU A 449 8.97 -5.26 -35.73
C LEU A 449 7.96 -6.04 -36.57
N GLY A 450 8.39 -7.14 -37.21
CA GLY A 450 7.53 -8.04 -37.96
C GLY A 450 6.48 -8.75 -37.09
N GLU A 451 6.87 -9.20 -35.91
CA GLU A 451 5.97 -9.78 -34.90
C GLU A 451 4.97 -8.74 -34.37
N ILE A 452 5.43 -7.54 -34.02
CA ILE A 452 4.59 -6.42 -33.57
C ILE A 452 3.51 -6.13 -34.62
N ARG A 453 3.89 -5.93 -35.88
CA ARG A 453 2.93 -5.63 -36.96
C ARG A 453 1.87 -6.72 -37.13
N ARG A 454 2.20 -7.99 -36.91
CA ARG A 454 1.22 -9.10 -36.93
C ARG A 454 0.23 -9.02 -35.77
N ARG A 455 0.71 -8.69 -34.57
CA ARG A 455 -0.13 -8.55 -33.37
C ARG A 455 -1.05 -7.34 -33.45
N VAL A 456 -0.54 -6.20 -33.91
CA VAL A 456 -1.32 -4.97 -34.12
C VAL A 456 -2.45 -5.20 -35.12
N LYS A 457 -2.20 -5.90 -36.24
CA LYS A 457 -3.24 -6.28 -37.21
C LYS A 457 -4.35 -7.13 -36.60
N SER A 458 -4.04 -7.91 -35.57
CA SER A 458 -4.98 -8.77 -34.86
C SER A 458 -5.64 -8.05 -33.66
N GLY A 459 -5.42 -6.73 -33.51
CA GLY A 459 -5.94 -5.93 -32.41
C GLY A 459 -5.30 -6.22 -31.05
N GLN A 460 -4.19 -6.95 -31.02
CA GLN A 460 -3.48 -7.37 -29.79
C GLN A 460 -2.41 -6.34 -29.39
N ARG A 461 -2.00 -6.39 -28.12
CA ARG A 461 -0.90 -5.58 -27.55
C ARG A 461 0.38 -6.38 -27.41
N VAL A 462 1.51 -5.67 -27.35
CA VAL A 462 2.84 -6.27 -27.19
C VAL A 462 3.57 -5.66 -26.01
N LEU A 463 4.16 -6.51 -25.18
CA LEU A 463 5.11 -6.09 -24.15
C LEU A 463 6.52 -6.47 -24.57
N VAL A 464 7.46 -5.54 -24.43
CA VAL A 464 8.88 -5.77 -24.74
C VAL A 464 9.72 -5.47 -23.52
N THR A 465 10.58 -6.40 -23.10
CA THR A 465 11.53 -6.15 -22.00
C THR A 465 12.96 -6.01 -22.51
N THR A 466 13.61 -4.90 -22.17
CA THR A 466 15.04 -4.63 -22.42
C THR A 466 15.86 -4.76 -21.14
N LEU A 467 17.17 -4.51 -21.20
CA LEU A 467 18.07 -4.56 -20.05
C LEU A 467 18.32 -3.18 -19.41
N THR A 468 18.24 -2.10 -20.18
CA THR A 468 18.63 -0.75 -19.72
C THR A 468 17.58 0.31 -20.09
N LYS A 469 17.56 1.41 -19.34
CA LYS A 469 16.67 2.58 -19.60
C LYS A 469 16.91 3.14 -20.99
N ARG A 470 18.17 3.36 -21.32
CA ARG A 470 18.60 3.83 -22.63
C ARG A 470 18.09 2.92 -23.76
N MET A 471 18.24 1.60 -23.65
CA MET A 471 17.71 0.69 -24.68
C MET A 471 16.19 0.74 -24.80
N ALA A 472 15.46 0.93 -23.69
CA ALA A 472 14.01 1.08 -23.74
C ALA A 472 13.59 2.37 -24.46
N GLU A 473 14.29 3.47 -24.19
CA GLU A 473 14.09 4.78 -24.82
C GLU A 473 14.46 4.72 -26.32
N ASP A 474 15.68 4.28 -26.65
CA ASP A 474 16.20 4.15 -28.02
C ASP A 474 15.28 3.24 -28.88
N LEU A 475 14.84 2.10 -28.34
CA LEU A 475 13.91 1.20 -29.05
C LEU A 475 12.54 1.83 -29.27
N THR A 476 12.06 2.61 -28.29
CA THR A 476 10.77 3.30 -28.41
C THR A 476 10.82 4.38 -29.47
N GLU A 477 11.90 5.16 -29.52
CA GLU A 477 12.13 6.17 -30.57
C GLU A 477 12.17 5.51 -31.95
N TYR A 478 12.99 4.48 -32.12
CA TYR A 478 13.10 3.73 -33.38
C TYR A 478 11.76 3.15 -33.85
N LEU A 479 11.00 2.49 -32.96
CA LEU A 479 9.68 1.95 -33.29
C LEU A 479 8.68 3.07 -33.66
N SER A 480 8.75 4.21 -32.98
CA SER A 480 7.90 5.37 -33.25
C SER A 480 8.19 6.00 -34.61
N GLU A 481 9.46 6.12 -35.01
CA GLU A 481 9.86 6.60 -36.34
C GLU A 481 9.33 5.71 -37.47
N LEU A 482 9.19 4.41 -37.21
CA LEU A 482 8.63 3.43 -38.14
C LEU A 482 7.09 3.34 -38.09
N GLY A 483 6.44 4.27 -37.39
CA GLY A 483 4.99 4.42 -37.34
C GLY A 483 4.27 3.47 -36.37
N ILE A 484 4.99 2.81 -35.46
CA ILE A 484 4.37 2.00 -34.40
C ILE A 484 3.95 2.91 -33.25
N ARG A 485 2.73 2.74 -32.74
CA ARG A 485 2.26 3.45 -31.54
C ARG A 485 2.86 2.77 -30.31
N VAL A 486 3.88 3.40 -29.73
CA VAL A 486 4.70 2.82 -28.65
C VAL A 486 4.94 3.82 -27.52
N ARG A 487 5.07 3.29 -26.30
CA ARG A 487 5.53 4.00 -25.11
C ARG A 487 6.54 3.16 -24.35
N TYR A 488 7.36 3.79 -23.51
CA TYR A 488 8.26 3.11 -22.60
C TYR A 488 7.79 3.18 -21.13
N LEU A 489 8.30 2.29 -20.29
CA LEU A 489 8.08 2.26 -18.85
C LEU A 489 9.37 1.90 -18.09
N HIS A 490 9.95 2.88 -17.38
CA HIS A 490 11.09 2.69 -16.48
C HIS A 490 10.88 3.33 -15.10
N ALA A 491 11.86 3.14 -14.20
CA ALA A 491 11.74 3.44 -12.78
C ALA A 491 11.53 4.93 -12.40
N ASP A 492 11.72 5.87 -13.33
CA ASP A 492 11.56 7.31 -13.03
C ASP A 492 10.14 7.81 -13.33
N ILE A 493 9.33 7.00 -14.00
CA ILE A 493 7.92 7.27 -14.25
C ILE A 493 7.16 7.18 -12.93
N LYS A 494 6.39 8.22 -12.63
CA LYS A 494 5.61 8.30 -11.38
C LYS A 494 4.51 7.25 -11.38
N THR A 495 4.07 6.83 -10.18
CA THR A 495 3.07 5.76 -10.05
C THR A 495 1.74 6.08 -10.75
N LEU A 496 1.29 7.33 -10.72
CA LEU A 496 0.06 7.75 -11.40
C LEU A 496 0.21 7.66 -12.94
N GLU A 497 1.28 8.23 -13.48
CA GLU A 497 1.60 8.15 -14.90
C GLU A 497 1.76 6.71 -15.39
N ARG A 498 2.30 5.81 -14.55
CA ARG A 498 2.34 4.37 -14.84
C ARG A 498 0.95 3.77 -15.01
N ILE A 499 -0.02 4.14 -14.15
CA ILE A 499 -1.39 3.64 -14.23
C ILE A 499 -2.05 4.12 -15.54
N GLU A 500 -1.83 5.39 -15.90
CA GLU A 500 -2.30 5.99 -17.16
C GLU A 500 -1.74 5.24 -18.36
N LEU A 501 -0.42 5.04 -18.43
CA LEU A 501 0.21 4.26 -19.49
C LEU A 501 -0.43 2.87 -19.64
N ILE A 502 -0.57 2.12 -18.55
CA ILE A 502 -1.18 0.78 -18.60
C ILE A 502 -2.62 0.85 -19.11
N ARG A 503 -3.40 1.84 -18.67
CA ARG A 503 -4.78 2.06 -19.13
C ARG A 503 -4.83 2.37 -20.62
N ASP A 504 -4.01 3.29 -21.09
CA ASP A 504 -3.97 3.75 -22.48
C ASP A 504 -3.53 2.62 -23.42
N LEU A 505 -2.62 1.73 -22.96
CA LEU A 505 -2.30 0.48 -23.67
C LEU A 505 -3.54 -0.42 -23.80
N ARG A 506 -4.35 -0.56 -22.74
CA ARG A 506 -5.58 -1.37 -22.78
C ARG A 506 -6.62 -0.77 -23.72
N LEU A 507 -6.82 0.55 -23.65
CA LEU A 507 -7.71 1.30 -24.55
C LEU A 507 -7.23 1.25 -26.00
N GLY A 508 -5.94 1.01 -26.23
CA GLY A 508 -5.35 0.92 -27.55
C GLY A 508 -4.97 2.27 -28.13
N ASP A 509 -4.71 3.26 -27.29
CA ASP A 509 -4.09 4.53 -27.69
C ASP A 509 -2.69 4.27 -28.26
N TYR A 510 -2.01 3.27 -27.70
CA TYR A 510 -0.82 2.67 -28.26
C TYR A 510 -0.85 1.15 -28.16
N ASP A 511 0.01 0.49 -28.95
CA ASP A 511 -0.03 -0.95 -29.14
C ASP A 511 1.11 -1.69 -28.43
N VAL A 512 2.22 -0.99 -28.19
CA VAL A 512 3.47 -1.57 -27.67
C VAL A 512 3.92 -0.83 -26.43
N LEU A 513 4.29 -1.58 -25.38
CA LEU A 513 4.93 -1.04 -24.18
C LEU A 513 6.30 -1.66 -23.99
N VAL A 514 7.34 -0.83 -24.06
CA VAL A 514 8.73 -1.23 -23.84
C VAL A 514 9.12 -0.94 -22.40
N GLY A 515 9.67 -1.90 -21.67
CA GLY A 515 10.07 -1.68 -20.29
C GLY A 515 11.27 -2.49 -19.88
N ILE A 516 11.62 -2.42 -18.60
CA ILE A 516 12.73 -3.18 -18.02
C ILE A 516 12.16 -4.19 -17.03
N ASN A 517 12.05 -3.79 -15.75
CA ASN A 517 11.57 -4.65 -14.66
C ASN A 517 10.07 -4.41 -14.36
N LEU A 518 9.54 -3.23 -14.68
CA LEU A 518 8.18 -2.83 -14.28
C LEU A 518 7.06 -3.57 -15.02
N LEU A 519 7.41 -4.37 -16.04
CA LEU A 519 6.49 -5.26 -16.73
C LEU A 519 6.25 -6.58 -15.97
N ARG A 520 6.97 -6.79 -14.86
CA ARG A 520 7.00 -8.04 -14.12
C ARG A 520 5.90 -8.21 -13.08
N GLU A 521 5.37 -7.11 -12.54
CA GLU A 521 4.51 -7.13 -11.34
C GLU A 521 3.19 -6.40 -11.57
N GLY A 522 2.08 -7.00 -11.13
CA GLY A 522 0.78 -6.32 -11.01
C GLY A 522 0.10 -5.89 -12.32
N LEU A 523 0.67 -6.23 -13.49
CA LEU A 523 0.07 -5.91 -14.80
C LEU A 523 -0.90 -7.01 -15.23
N ASP A 524 -2.19 -6.72 -15.12
CA ASP A 524 -3.27 -7.57 -15.61
C ASP A 524 -3.83 -6.98 -16.93
N ILE A 525 -3.31 -7.45 -18.06
CA ILE A 525 -3.59 -6.89 -19.40
C ILE A 525 -3.95 -8.05 -20.35
N PRO A 526 -5.21 -8.49 -20.40
CA PRO A 526 -5.65 -9.60 -21.26
C PRO A 526 -5.45 -9.36 -22.75
N GLU A 527 -5.32 -8.09 -23.16
CA GLU A 527 -5.15 -7.67 -24.55
C GLU A 527 -3.73 -8.01 -25.09
N VAL A 528 -2.77 -8.38 -24.22
CA VAL A 528 -1.41 -8.74 -24.61
C VAL A 528 -1.36 -10.12 -25.27
N GLY A 529 -1.07 -10.16 -26.56
CA GLY A 529 -0.87 -11.40 -27.32
C GLY A 529 0.60 -11.83 -27.46
N LEU A 530 1.54 -10.93 -27.21
CA LEU A 530 2.97 -11.19 -27.33
C LEU A 530 3.79 -10.53 -26.22
N VAL A 531 4.71 -11.30 -25.66
CA VAL A 531 5.78 -10.80 -24.81
C VAL A 531 7.13 -11.11 -25.45
N ALA A 532 7.92 -10.08 -25.72
CA ALA A 532 9.26 -10.22 -26.28
C ALA A 532 10.32 -9.87 -25.22
N ILE A 533 11.27 -10.79 -25.01
CA ILE A 533 12.41 -10.58 -24.10
C ILE A 533 13.66 -10.44 -24.95
N LEU A 534 14.17 -9.21 -25.05
CA LEU A 534 15.45 -8.93 -25.72
C LEU A 534 16.61 -9.37 -24.83
N ASP A 535 17.71 -9.82 -25.45
CA ASP A 535 18.93 -10.26 -24.78
C ASP A 535 18.62 -11.24 -23.63
N ALA A 536 17.84 -12.29 -23.93
CA ALA A 536 17.34 -13.24 -22.94
C ALA A 536 18.46 -14.11 -22.32
N ASP A 537 19.60 -14.22 -23.00
CA ASP A 537 20.79 -14.94 -22.58
C ASP A 537 21.75 -14.12 -21.71
N ASN A 538 21.48 -12.84 -21.48
CA ASN A 538 22.28 -12.01 -20.60
C ASN A 538 21.89 -12.26 -19.13
N GLU A 539 22.54 -13.26 -18.51
CA GLU A 539 22.23 -13.65 -17.14
C GLU A 539 22.38 -12.50 -16.13
N GLY A 540 21.51 -12.52 -15.12
CA GLY A 540 21.45 -11.50 -14.09
C GLY A 540 20.06 -11.42 -13.48
N PHE A 541 19.81 -10.39 -12.67
CA PHE A 541 18.53 -10.24 -11.99
C PHE A 541 17.34 -10.21 -12.97
N LEU A 542 17.47 -9.51 -14.11
CA LEU A 542 16.39 -9.35 -15.10
C LEU A 542 16.15 -10.58 -15.97
N ARG A 543 17.09 -11.54 -16.01
CA ARG A 543 17.02 -12.77 -16.83
C ARG A 543 17.20 -14.05 -16.00
N SER A 544 17.04 -13.95 -14.68
CA SER A 544 16.95 -15.14 -13.82
C SER A 544 15.73 -15.98 -14.18
N GLU A 545 15.77 -17.27 -13.89
CA GLU A 545 14.64 -18.21 -14.05
C GLU A 545 13.29 -17.60 -13.58
N ARG A 546 13.27 -17.01 -12.37
CA ARG A 546 12.06 -16.38 -11.82
C ARG A 546 11.58 -15.19 -12.63
N SER A 547 12.52 -14.37 -13.12
CA SER A 547 12.20 -13.19 -13.93
C SER A 547 11.63 -13.59 -15.27
N LEU A 548 12.23 -14.58 -15.92
CA LEU A 548 11.76 -15.11 -17.20
C LEU A 548 10.35 -15.72 -17.08
N ILE A 549 10.10 -16.57 -16.08
CA ILE A 549 8.77 -17.17 -15.84
C ILE A 549 7.70 -16.10 -15.61
N GLN A 550 8.01 -15.06 -14.81
CA GLN A 550 7.03 -14.02 -14.50
C GLN A 550 6.74 -13.09 -15.68
N THR A 551 7.76 -12.74 -16.46
CA THR A 551 7.60 -11.97 -17.69
C THR A 551 6.81 -12.78 -18.71
N ALA A 552 7.15 -14.06 -18.90
CA ALA A 552 6.41 -14.96 -19.78
C ALA A 552 4.92 -15.07 -19.36
N GLY A 553 4.65 -15.16 -18.06
CA GLY A 553 3.30 -15.22 -17.51
C GLY A 553 2.39 -14.03 -17.87
N ARG A 554 2.93 -12.91 -18.38
CA ARG A 554 2.12 -11.78 -18.87
C ARG A 554 1.37 -12.09 -20.17
N ALA A 555 1.86 -13.04 -20.97
CA ALA A 555 1.15 -13.53 -22.15
C ALA A 555 0.08 -14.59 -21.80
N ALA A 556 0.04 -15.11 -20.57
CA ALA A 556 -0.84 -16.21 -20.18
C ALA A 556 -2.32 -15.82 -19.97
N ARG A 557 -2.70 -14.57 -20.23
CA ARG A 557 -4.07 -14.06 -20.11
C ARG A 557 -4.81 -13.98 -21.44
N ASN A 558 -4.13 -14.33 -22.54
CA ASN A 558 -4.66 -14.30 -23.88
C ASN A 558 -4.56 -15.69 -24.51
N VAL A 559 -5.60 -16.12 -25.22
CA VAL A 559 -5.62 -17.41 -25.91
C VAL A 559 -4.50 -17.55 -26.96
N ASP A 560 -4.11 -16.45 -27.60
CA ASP A 560 -3.03 -16.40 -28.59
C ASP A 560 -1.68 -16.02 -27.97
N GLY A 561 -1.60 -16.05 -26.63
CA GLY A 561 -0.44 -15.65 -25.86
C GLY A 561 0.83 -16.39 -26.29
N LYS A 562 1.82 -15.63 -26.76
CA LYS A 562 3.13 -16.14 -27.16
C LYS A 562 4.26 -15.35 -26.50
N VAL A 563 5.39 -16.02 -26.28
CA VAL A 563 6.61 -15.41 -25.74
C VAL A 563 7.77 -15.67 -26.69
N ILE A 564 8.59 -14.65 -26.94
CA ILE A 564 9.81 -14.78 -27.73
C ILE A 564 11.00 -14.40 -26.86
N PHE A 565 11.96 -15.30 -26.74
CA PHE A 565 13.27 -15.04 -26.16
C PHE A 565 14.27 -14.81 -27.28
N TYR A 566 14.77 -13.58 -27.41
CA TYR A 566 15.85 -13.27 -28.33
C TYR A 566 17.18 -13.55 -27.64
N ALA A 567 17.90 -14.57 -28.10
CA ALA A 567 19.12 -15.07 -27.49
C ALA A 567 19.95 -15.84 -28.52
N ASN A 568 21.28 -15.74 -28.39
CA ASN A 568 22.22 -16.50 -29.20
C ASN A 568 22.63 -17.82 -28.52
N GLN A 569 22.39 -17.95 -27.21
CA GLN A 569 22.63 -19.18 -26.44
C GLN A 569 21.48 -19.45 -25.46
N VAL A 570 21.19 -20.72 -25.17
CA VAL A 570 20.20 -21.08 -24.14
C VAL A 570 20.90 -21.24 -22.78
N THR A 571 20.75 -20.25 -21.91
CA THR A 571 21.29 -20.29 -20.53
C THR A 571 20.54 -21.29 -19.65
N ASP A 572 21.12 -21.65 -18.51
CA ASP A 572 20.45 -22.51 -17.53
C ASP A 572 19.15 -21.89 -16.99
N SER A 573 19.15 -20.56 -16.79
CA SER A 573 17.96 -19.80 -16.40
C SER A 573 16.84 -19.88 -17.45
N MET A 574 17.19 -19.76 -18.73
CA MET A 574 16.24 -19.93 -19.84
C MET A 574 15.72 -21.36 -19.92
N ARG A 575 16.60 -22.35 -19.84
CA ARG A 575 16.23 -23.78 -19.91
C ARG A 575 15.18 -24.12 -18.86
N ARG A 576 15.44 -23.79 -17.59
CA ARG A 576 14.49 -24.05 -16.48
C ARG A 576 13.16 -23.32 -16.68
N ALA A 577 13.19 -22.07 -17.16
CA ALA A 577 11.97 -21.32 -17.43
C ALA A 577 11.13 -21.94 -18.57
N ILE A 578 11.78 -22.39 -19.64
CA ILE A 578 11.13 -23.05 -20.79
C ILE A 578 10.53 -24.39 -20.35
N GLU A 579 11.30 -25.21 -19.64
CA GLU A 579 10.85 -26.52 -19.16
C GLU A 579 9.64 -26.41 -18.23
N GLU A 580 9.67 -25.50 -17.25
CA GLU A 580 8.56 -25.31 -16.31
C GLU A 580 7.31 -24.74 -16.99
N THR A 581 7.46 -23.80 -17.92
CA THR A 581 6.33 -23.26 -18.69
C THR A 581 5.72 -24.34 -19.60
N GLY A 582 6.57 -25.16 -20.24
CA GLY A 582 6.14 -26.29 -21.07
C GLY A 582 5.41 -27.36 -20.27
N ARG A 583 5.92 -27.72 -19.08
CA ARG A 583 5.26 -28.65 -18.15
C ARG A 583 3.87 -28.16 -17.77
N ARG A 584 3.75 -26.91 -17.32
CA ARG A 584 2.46 -26.29 -16.94
C ARG A 584 1.47 -26.29 -18.10
N ARG A 585 1.93 -25.86 -19.29
CA ARG A 585 1.11 -25.83 -20.50
C ARG A 585 0.57 -27.22 -20.84
N SER A 586 1.40 -28.25 -20.80
CA SER A 586 0.97 -29.63 -21.09
C SER A 586 -0.10 -30.12 -20.12
N LEU A 587 0.07 -29.88 -18.81
CA LEU A 587 -0.91 -30.25 -17.78
C LEU A 587 -2.24 -29.51 -17.96
N GLN A 588 -2.19 -28.21 -18.27
CA GLN A 588 -3.38 -27.38 -18.51
C GLN A 588 -4.15 -27.85 -19.76
N LEU A 589 -3.46 -28.13 -20.86
CA LEU A 589 -4.09 -28.64 -22.08
C LEU A 589 -4.72 -30.03 -21.86
N THR A 590 -4.01 -30.92 -21.17
CA THR A 590 -4.54 -32.25 -20.81
C THR A 590 -5.79 -32.14 -19.95
N TYR A 591 -5.78 -31.24 -18.96
CA TYR A 591 -6.95 -30.97 -18.12
C TYR A 591 -8.13 -30.44 -18.95
N ASN A 592 -7.86 -29.49 -19.85
CA ASN A 592 -8.89 -28.92 -20.73
C ASN A 592 -9.52 -29.99 -21.63
N GLU A 593 -8.71 -30.84 -22.25
CA GLU A 593 -9.19 -31.95 -23.08
C GLU A 593 -10.05 -32.94 -22.27
N ALA A 594 -9.58 -33.34 -21.09
CA ALA A 594 -10.30 -34.27 -20.22
C ALA A 594 -11.66 -33.73 -19.73
N HIS A 595 -11.81 -32.39 -19.61
CA HIS A 595 -13.01 -31.74 -19.10
C HIS A 595 -13.82 -30.99 -20.17
N GLY A 596 -13.43 -31.09 -21.45
CA GLY A 596 -14.11 -30.41 -22.56
C GLY A 596 -14.08 -28.87 -22.47
N ILE A 597 -13.04 -28.30 -21.87
CA ILE A 597 -12.91 -26.84 -21.66
C ILE A 597 -12.28 -26.20 -22.89
N VAL A 598 -12.97 -25.21 -23.47
CA VAL A 598 -12.43 -24.36 -24.52
C VAL A 598 -11.82 -23.11 -23.89
N PRO A 599 -10.51 -22.84 -24.05
CA PRO A 599 -9.86 -21.67 -23.46
C PRO A 599 -10.52 -20.36 -23.91
N ARG A 600 -10.75 -19.45 -22.96
CA ARG A 600 -11.29 -18.11 -23.26
C ARG A 600 -10.41 -17.03 -22.63
N SER A 601 -10.07 -16.02 -23.42
CA SER A 601 -9.43 -14.80 -22.92
C SER A 601 -10.34 -14.11 -21.91
N ILE A 602 -9.76 -13.57 -20.85
CA ILE A 602 -10.51 -12.83 -19.82
C ILE A 602 -10.84 -11.46 -20.39
N SER A 603 -12.12 -11.08 -20.40
CA SER A 603 -12.50 -9.67 -20.56
C SER A 603 -12.68 -9.07 -19.17
N LYS A 604 -11.93 -8.01 -18.87
CA LYS A 604 -12.02 -7.29 -17.60
C LYS A 604 -12.34 -5.85 -17.93
N ASP A 605 -13.27 -5.26 -17.19
CA ASP A 605 -13.52 -3.83 -17.33
C ASP A 605 -12.23 -3.04 -17.09
N ILE A 606 -12.14 -1.88 -17.73
CA ILE A 606 -11.06 -0.92 -17.50
C ILE A 606 -11.62 0.05 -16.46
N PRO A 607 -11.44 -0.20 -15.15
CA PRO A 607 -12.04 0.66 -14.15
C PRO A 607 -11.31 2.00 -14.22
N ASP A 608 -12.05 3.10 -14.32
CA ASP A 608 -11.45 4.43 -14.26
C ASP A 608 -11.16 4.76 -12.79
N ILE A 609 -10.12 4.14 -12.23
CA ILE A 609 -9.64 4.37 -10.86
C ILE A 609 -9.23 5.83 -10.67
N LEU A 610 -8.92 6.52 -11.77
CA LEU A 610 -8.60 7.95 -11.80
C LEU A 610 -9.85 8.83 -11.90
N ALA A 611 -11.07 8.29 -12.00
CA ALA A 611 -12.30 9.10 -12.00
C ALA A 611 -12.46 9.90 -10.69
N ASP A 612 -12.03 9.35 -9.55
CA ASP A 612 -12.05 10.06 -8.25
C ASP A 612 -10.89 11.07 -8.09
N TYR A 613 -9.83 10.94 -8.90
CA TYR A 613 -8.69 11.86 -8.92
C TYR A 613 -8.79 12.90 -10.04
N ARG A 614 -9.65 12.66 -11.03
CA ARG A 614 -10.15 13.65 -11.98
C ARG A 614 -11.12 14.51 -11.21
N THR A 615 -10.75 15.75 -10.95
CA THR A 615 -11.70 16.78 -10.51
C THR A 615 -12.95 16.71 -11.39
N PRO A 616 -14.17 16.79 -10.82
CA PRO A 616 -15.40 16.67 -11.60
C PRO A 616 -15.42 17.73 -12.71
N GLN A 617 -15.58 17.26 -13.96
CA GLN A 617 -15.75 18.03 -15.20
C GLN A 617 -14.48 18.66 -15.82
N GLU A 618 -13.67 17.84 -16.49
CA GLU A 618 -12.93 18.30 -17.67
C GLU A 618 -13.93 18.61 -18.80
N ALA A 619 -14.43 19.84 -18.88
CA ALA A 619 -14.84 20.37 -20.17
C ALA A 619 -13.57 20.48 -21.04
N PRO A 620 -13.60 20.12 -22.34
CA PRO A 620 -12.43 20.22 -23.19
C PRO A 620 -11.89 21.65 -23.12
N ALA A 621 -10.61 21.82 -22.79
CA ALA A 621 -9.95 23.14 -22.71
C ALA A 621 -10.17 23.99 -23.99
N PHE A 622 -10.53 23.35 -25.10
CA PHE A 622 -10.93 23.96 -26.36
C PHE A 622 -12.25 24.75 -26.30
N GLU A 623 -13.27 24.27 -25.58
CA GLU A 623 -14.58 24.95 -25.45
C GLU A 623 -14.49 26.19 -24.56
N ILE A 624 -13.77 26.08 -23.43
CA ILE A 624 -13.52 27.22 -22.52
C ILE A 624 -12.69 28.30 -23.22
N LEU A 625 -11.71 27.91 -24.05
CA LEU A 625 -10.94 28.87 -24.85
C LEU A 625 -11.80 29.55 -25.92
N ALA A 626 -12.69 28.79 -26.58
CA ALA A 626 -13.58 29.31 -27.61
C ALA A 626 -14.58 30.32 -27.04
N GLU A 627 -15.20 30.03 -25.89
CA GLU A 627 -16.08 30.98 -25.19
C GLU A 627 -15.33 32.23 -24.71
N ALA A 628 -14.13 32.06 -24.15
CA ALA A 628 -13.33 33.18 -23.68
C ALA A 628 -12.83 34.06 -24.83
N GLN A 629 -12.50 33.48 -25.99
CA GLN A 629 -12.14 34.22 -27.19
C GLN A 629 -13.36 34.87 -27.86
N ALA A 630 -14.54 34.27 -27.80
CA ALA A 630 -15.78 34.86 -28.31
C ALA A 630 -16.24 36.08 -27.49
N GLN A 631 -15.91 36.15 -26.20
CA GLN A 631 -16.15 37.33 -25.34
C GLN A 631 -15.13 38.45 -25.53
N LEU A 632 -14.02 38.18 -26.22
CA LEU A 632 -12.99 39.17 -26.54
C LEU A 632 -13.22 39.68 -27.97
N ASP A 633 -13.88 40.84 -28.11
CA ASP A 633 -14.06 41.57 -29.38
C ASP A 633 -12.71 42.07 -29.95
N LEU A 634 -11.85 41.15 -30.38
CA LEU A 634 -10.53 41.45 -30.94
C LEU A 634 -10.49 41.06 -32.42
N PRO A 635 -10.16 42.01 -33.32
CA PRO A 635 -9.89 41.69 -34.72
C PRO A 635 -8.74 40.69 -34.83
N ALA A 636 -8.85 39.72 -35.75
CA ALA A 636 -7.79 38.73 -36.02
C ALA A 636 -6.46 39.37 -36.47
N THR A 637 -6.47 40.66 -36.81
CA THR A 637 -5.33 41.49 -37.24
C THR A 637 -4.64 42.26 -36.10
N ALA A 638 -5.09 42.12 -34.84
CA ALA A 638 -4.47 42.81 -33.71
C ALA A 638 -3.04 42.31 -33.45
N ALA A 639 -2.12 43.24 -33.15
CA ALA A 639 -0.74 42.91 -32.82
C ALA A 639 -0.67 41.91 -31.64
N LEU A 640 0.24 40.95 -31.72
CA LEU A 640 0.37 39.83 -30.76
C LEU A 640 0.43 40.31 -29.30
N ASP A 641 1.10 41.45 -29.06
CA ASP A 641 1.22 42.08 -27.74
C ASP A 641 -0.11 42.59 -27.17
N GLN A 642 -0.99 43.14 -28.02
CA GLN A 642 -2.33 43.58 -27.62
C GLN A 642 -3.21 42.38 -27.25
N ARG A 643 -3.07 41.28 -27.99
CA ARG A 643 -3.79 40.03 -27.70
C ARG A 643 -3.35 39.41 -26.38
N ILE A 644 -2.05 39.39 -26.10
CA ILE A 644 -1.51 38.93 -24.81
C ILE A 644 -1.98 39.83 -23.65
N ALA A 645 -2.04 41.14 -23.85
CA ALA A 645 -2.52 42.08 -22.83
C ALA A 645 -3.99 41.84 -22.49
N ALA A 646 -4.85 41.65 -23.49
CA ALA A 646 -6.26 41.37 -23.29
C ALA A 646 -6.52 40.02 -22.61
N LEU A 647 -5.80 38.96 -23.01
CA LEU A 647 -5.88 37.64 -22.36
C LEU A 647 -5.43 37.69 -20.90
N LYS A 648 -4.44 38.51 -20.55
CA LYS A 648 -4.01 38.71 -19.15
C LYS A 648 -5.08 39.36 -18.31
N GLU A 649 -5.82 40.32 -18.87
CA GLU A 649 -6.89 41.01 -18.15
C GLU A 649 -8.10 40.08 -17.96
N ALA A 650 -8.47 39.32 -18.98
CA ALA A 650 -9.49 38.26 -18.88
C ALA A 650 -9.11 37.18 -17.85
N MET A 651 -7.82 36.80 -17.79
CA MET A 651 -7.32 35.83 -16.81
C MET A 651 -7.46 36.36 -15.37
N LYS A 652 -7.16 37.65 -15.13
CA LYS A 652 -7.34 38.28 -13.82
C LYS A 652 -8.80 38.37 -13.41
N GLN A 653 -9.69 38.68 -14.36
CA GLN A 653 -11.14 38.72 -14.11
C GLN A 653 -11.72 37.33 -13.84
N ALA A 654 -11.26 36.30 -14.54
CA ALA A 654 -11.62 34.91 -14.26
C ALA A 654 -11.15 34.49 -12.86
N ALA A 655 -9.91 34.84 -12.49
CA ALA A 655 -9.37 34.56 -11.15
C ALA A 655 -10.14 35.29 -10.03
N SER A 656 -10.58 36.53 -10.24
CA SER A 656 -11.36 37.28 -9.24
C SER A 656 -12.79 36.76 -9.06
N ARG A 657 -13.33 36.06 -10.06
CA ARG A 657 -14.62 35.35 -10.00
C ARG A 657 -14.50 33.90 -9.54
N LEU A 658 -13.30 33.46 -9.13
CA LEU A 658 -12.98 32.08 -8.73
C LEU A 658 -13.17 31.06 -9.88
N GLU A 659 -13.18 31.53 -11.14
CA GLU A 659 -13.21 30.69 -12.36
C GLU A 659 -11.79 30.22 -12.71
N PHE A 660 -11.19 29.40 -11.82
CA PHE A 660 -9.77 29.04 -11.89
C PHE A 660 -9.38 28.26 -13.16
N GLU A 661 -10.31 27.47 -13.71
CA GLU A 661 -10.12 26.71 -14.96
C GLU A 661 -9.99 27.65 -16.17
N LYS A 662 -10.87 28.66 -16.26
CA LYS A 662 -10.80 29.69 -17.29
C LYS A 662 -9.52 30.52 -17.16
N ALA A 663 -9.10 30.83 -15.94
CA ALA A 663 -7.83 31.51 -15.69
C ALA A 663 -6.62 30.65 -16.10
N ALA A 664 -6.64 29.33 -15.83
CA ALA A 664 -5.58 28.42 -16.23
C ALA A 664 -5.50 28.25 -17.76
N ALA A 665 -6.64 28.11 -18.43
CA ALA A 665 -6.74 28.04 -19.88
C ALA A 665 -6.18 29.31 -20.57
N LEU A 666 -6.56 30.49 -20.06
CA LEU A 666 -6.05 31.78 -20.56
C LEU A 666 -4.54 31.94 -20.30
N ARG A 667 -4.03 31.46 -19.16
CA ARG A 667 -2.60 31.45 -18.84
C ARG A 667 -1.80 30.58 -19.81
N ASP A 668 -2.32 29.40 -20.14
CA ASP A 668 -1.62 28.46 -21.00
C ASP A 668 -1.65 28.91 -22.47
N GLU A 669 -2.73 29.60 -22.91
CA GLU A 669 -2.78 30.30 -24.20
C GLU A 669 -1.80 31.48 -24.27
N ILE A 670 -1.66 32.28 -23.19
CA ILE A 670 -0.64 33.34 -23.11
C ILE A 670 0.77 32.76 -23.25
N LYS A 671 1.05 31.59 -22.63
CA LYS A 671 2.34 30.90 -22.77
C LYS A 671 2.56 30.43 -24.22
N ARG A 672 1.54 29.89 -24.87
CA ARG A 672 1.60 29.47 -26.28
C ARG A 672 1.91 30.65 -27.21
N LEU A 673 1.21 31.78 -27.05
CA LEU A 673 1.44 32.98 -27.86
C LEU A 673 2.84 33.59 -27.62
N ARG A 674 3.31 33.60 -26.37
CA ARG A 674 4.68 34.06 -26.05
C ARG A 674 5.77 33.19 -26.67
N ARG A 675 5.56 31.88 -26.77
CA ARG A 675 6.47 30.96 -27.46
C ARG A 675 6.52 31.17 -28.98
N GLN A 676 5.52 31.82 -29.58
CA GLN A 676 5.56 32.21 -31.00
C GLN A 676 6.31 33.53 -31.22
N GLN A 677 6.62 34.28 -30.15
CA GLN A 677 7.33 35.56 -30.19
C GLN A 677 8.85 35.38 -30.00
N SER A 678 9.28 34.20 -29.57
CA SER A 678 10.66 33.74 -29.36
C SER A 678 11.03 32.70 -30.40
#